data_AF-A0A087L374-F1
#
_entry.id   AF-A0A087L374-F1
#
_cell.length_a   1.000
_cell.length_b   1.000
_cell.length_c   1.000
_cell.angle_alpha   90.00
_cell.angle_beta   90.00
_cell.angle_gamma   90.00
#
_symmetry.space_group_name_H-M   'P 1'
#
loop_
_entity.id
_entity.type
_entity.pdbx_description
1 polymer ?
#
loop_
_entity_poly.entity_id
_entity_poly.type
_entity_poly.pdbx_seq_one_letter_code
_entity_poly.pdbx_strand_id
1 'polypeptide(L)'
;MKAIVFAYHDIGCAGLQALTEAGYDVKAVFTHTDDPGENNFFSSVARQGAELDLPVYAPEDVNHPLWVERIRELQPDIIFSFYYRNMLSEEVLSLAPNGGFNLHGSLLPRYRGRAPVNWALLNGETETGVTLHKMVKRPDAGDIVGQQKVAITDSDTALTLHKKVLEAAQSLLKQQLPKLKNGTATFTKQNEADASYFGRRTAADGEILWHKSAREIDNLVRAVTEPYPGAFSYLGQRKLIVWRSRVLDTQHDKQPGTVLSTSPLVIACGDGALEIVAGQSESGLYVQGSRLALEMGIVTDVRLAPKPNAVMKRRTRVLILGVNGFIGNHLTERLLREDRYDIYGLDIGSDAISRFLDNPRFHFVEGDISIHSEWIEYHIKKCDVILPLVAIATPIEYTRNPLKVFELDFEENLKIVRDCVKYNKRIIFPSTSEVYGMCDDKEFDEDSSRLIVGPISKQRWIYSVSKQLLDRVIWAYGAKEGLKFTLFRPFNWMGPRLDNLDAARIGSSRAITQLILNLVEGSPIKLVDGGAQKRCFTDINDGIEALYRIIENRDGLCDGQIINIGNPTNEASIRELAEMLLESFNNHPLRGNFPPFAGFKDVESSSYYGKGYQDVEHRTPSIKNARRLLDWQPTIVMQQTVADTLDYFLRTTVEEGNGA
;
A
#
# COMPACT_ATOMS: atom_id res chain seq x y z
N MET A 1 -40.34 12.90 11.61
CA MET A 1 -39.10 12.97 10.83
C MET A 1 -38.79 11.60 10.32
N LYS A 2 -38.69 11.46 9.00
CA LYS A 2 -38.27 10.24 8.29
C LYS A 2 -36.77 10.04 8.49
N ALA A 3 -36.36 8.86 8.92
CA ALA A 3 -34.96 8.54 9.19
C ALA A 3 -34.48 7.37 8.34
N ILE A 4 -33.23 7.44 7.89
CA ILE A 4 -32.47 6.30 7.37
C ILE A 4 -31.35 5.98 8.36
N VAL A 5 -31.20 4.71 8.69
CA VAL A 5 -30.28 4.26 9.72
C VAL A 5 -29.21 3.37 9.11
N PHE A 6 -27.96 3.68 9.38
CA PHE A 6 -26.80 2.85 9.07
C PHE A 6 -26.29 2.29 10.40
N ALA A 7 -26.46 0.99 10.64
CA ALA A 7 -26.26 0.41 11.96
C ALA A 7 -25.61 -0.97 11.92
N TYR A 8 -24.78 -1.26 12.92
CA TYR A 8 -24.20 -2.58 13.14
C TYR A 8 -23.92 -2.82 14.63
N HIS A 9 -23.86 -4.09 15.04
CA HIS A 9 -23.54 -4.51 16.42
C HIS A 9 -24.56 -4.02 17.47
N ASP A 10 -24.28 -4.28 18.76
CA ASP A 10 -25.11 -3.87 19.91
C ASP A 10 -25.44 -2.38 19.95
N ILE A 11 -24.49 -1.51 19.56
CA ILE A 11 -24.71 -0.05 19.51
C ILE A 11 -25.70 0.29 18.40
N GLY A 12 -25.61 -0.38 17.25
CA GLY A 12 -26.60 -0.27 16.18
C GLY A 12 -28.00 -0.65 16.66
N CYS A 13 -28.11 -1.75 17.42
CA CYS A 13 -29.37 -2.20 17.97
C CYS A 13 -29.98 -1.22 18.98
N ALA A 14 -29.17 -0.73 19.92
CA ALA A 14 -29.59 0.27 20.89
C ALA A 14 -29.98 1.59 20.23
N GLY A 15 -29.24 2.01 19.20
CA GLY A 15 -29.55 3.20 18.42
C GLY A 15 -30.87 3.09 17.67
N LEU A 16 -31.12 1.96 17.00
CA LEU A 16 -32.37 1.69 16.30
C LEU A 16 -33.56 1.72 17.26
N GLN A 17 -33.42 1.06 18.42
CA GLN A 17 -34.45 1.06 19.46
C GLN A 17 -34.75 2.48 19.97
N ALA A 18 -33.72 3.25 20.28
CA ALA A 18 -33.86 4.61 20.79
C ALA A 18 -34.53 5.56 19.78
N LEU A 19 -34.27 5.39 18.48
CA LEU A 19 -34.96 6.15 17.42
C LEU A 19 -36.45 5.83 17.37
N THR A 20 -36.81 4.55 17.43
CA THR A 20 -38.22 4.11 17.45
C THR A 20 -38.95 4.67 18.67
N GLU A 21 -38.34 4.60 19.86
CA GLU A 21 -38.90 5.14 21.09
C GLU A 21 -39.03 6.67 21.08
N ALA A 22 -38.11 7.38 20.43
CA ALA A 22 -38.21 8.81 20.20
C ALA A 22 -39.24 9.19 19.09
N GLY A 23 -39.89 8.19 18.49
CA GLY A 23 -40.94 8.34 17.48
C GLY A 23 -40.43 8.84 16.13
N TYR A 24 -39.22 8.45 15.73
CA TYR A 24 -38.75 8.62 14.36
C TYR A 24 -39.45 7.62 13.43
N ASP A 25 -39.71 8.04 12.20
CA ASP A 25 -40.29 7.19 11.15
C ASP A 25 -39.13 6.57 10.36
N VAL A 26 -38.61 5.44 10.85
CA VAL A 26 -37.46 4.75 10.24
C VAL A 26 -37.92 4.08 8.95
N LYS A 27 -37.33 4.48 7.81
CA LYS A 27 -37.74 3.99 6.47
C LYS A 27 -36.95 2.78 5.99
N ALA A 28 -35.69 2.70 6.36
CA ALA A 28 -34.82 1.55 6.06
C ALA A 28 -33.62 1.53 7.00
N VAL A 29 -33.07 0.32 7.17
CA VAL A 29 -31.84 0.07 7.92
C VAL A 29 -30.81 -0.54 6.98
N PHE A 30 -29.61 0.06 6.93
CA PHE A 30 -28.46 -0.46 6.21
C PHE A 30 -27.47 -1.05 7.22
N THR A 31 -27.03 -2.29 6.97
CA THR A 31 -26.17 -3.05 7.86
C THR A 31 -25.12 -3.85 7.08
N HIS A 32 -24.43 -4.80 7.72
CA HIS A 32 -23.41 -5.66 7.11
C HIS A 32 -23.80 -7.13 7.28
N THR A 33 -23.29 -7.99 6.40
CA THR A 33 -23.24 -9.44 6.66
C THR A 33 -22.16 -9.72 7.71
N ASP A 34 -22.38 -10.75 8.54
CA ASP A 34 -21.42 -11.12 9.56
C ASP A 34 -20.21 -11.84 8.94
N ASP A 35 -18.99 -11.47 9.36
CA ASP A 35 -17.75 -12.06 8.88
C ASP A 35 -17.52 -13.42 9.57
N PRO A 36 -17.38 -14.54 8.85
CA PRO A 36 -17.12 -15.85 9.46
C PRO A 36 -15.77 -15.92 10.20
N GLY A 37 -14.86 -14.99 9.96
CA GLY A 37 -13.58 -14.86 10.68
C GLY A 37 -13.65 -14.02 11.97
N GLU A 38 -14.79 -13.39 12.28
CA GLU A 38 -15.02 -12.65 13.52
C GLU A 38 -15.89 -13.46 14.50
N ASN A 39 -15.63 -13.33 15.80
CA ASN A 39 -16.49 -13.91 16.82
C ASN A 39 -17.81 -13.12 16.87
N ASN A 40 -18.92 -13.75 16.47
CA ASN A 40 -20.25 -13.14 16.49
C ASN A 40 -20.87 -13.21 17.90
N PHE A 41 -20.40 -12.34 18.79
CA PHE A 41 -20.91 -12.25 20.17
C PHE A 41 -22.00 -11.19 20.37
N PHE A 42 -22.32 -10.43 19.32
CA PHE A 42 -23.13 -9.22 19.37
C PHE A 42 -24.53 -9.41 18.78
N SER A 43 -25.42 -8.49 19.12
CA SER A 43 -26.80 -8.45 18.64
C SER A 43 -26.86 -8.13 17.15
N SER A 44 -27.77 -8.80 16.44
CA SER A 44 -27.96 -8.61 15.00
C SER A 44 -28.96 -7.48 14.71
N VAL A 45 -28.46 -6.39 14.12
CA VAL A 45 -29.29 -5.28 13.62
C VAL A 45 -30.28 -5.77 12.57
N ALA A 46 -29.89 -6.73 11.73
CA ALA A 46 -30.79 -7.30 10.73
C ALA A 46 -31.97 -8.03 11.36
N ARG A 47 -31.73 -8.81 12.43
CA ARG A 47 -32.80 -9.49 13.18
C ARG A 47 -33.75 -8.48 13.81
N GLN A 48 -33.22 -7.47 14.50
CA GLN A 48 -34.05 -6.45 15.14
C GLN A 48 -34.84 -5.62 14.13
N GLY A 49 -34.22 -5.27 12.99
CA GLY A 49 -34.92 -4.59 11.90
C GLY A 49 -36.11 -5.40 11.38
N ALA A 50 -35.93 -6.72 11.21
CA ALA A 50 -37.02 -7.61 10.82
C ALA A 50 -38.12 -7.73 11.90
N GLU A 51 -37.75 -7.81 13.19
CA GLU A 51 -38.71 -7.82 14.31
C GLU A 51 -39.54 -6.53 14.40
N LEU A 52 -38.97 -5.41 13.96
CA LEU A 52 -39.64 -4.11 13.85
C LEU A 52 -40.36 -3.89 12.51
N ASP A 53 -40.40 -4.89 11.62
CA ASP A 53 -40.97 -4.83 10.28
C ASP A 53 -40.38 -3.71 9.41
N LEU A 54 -39.07 -3.48 9.54
CA LEU A 54 -38.31 -2.48 8.79
C LEU A 54 -37.60 -3.11 7.59
N PRO A 55 -37.55 -2.46 6.42
CA PRO A 55 -36.69 -2.87 5.32
C PRO A 55 -35.22 -2.84 5.74
N VAL A 56 -34.52 -3.98 5.67
CA VAL A 56 -33.10 -4.10 5.98
C VAL A 56 -32.30 -4.46 4.73
N TYR A 57 -31.20 -3.75 4.49
CA TYR A 57 -30.28 -4.00 3.39
C TYR A 57 -28.84 -4.15 3.87
N ALA A 58 -28.05 -4.99 3.21
CA ALA A 58 -26.62 -5.15 3.49
C ALA A 58 -25.79 -5.14 2.19
N PRO A 59 -25.73 -4.00 1.47
CA PRO A 59 -24.90 -3.90 0.28
C PRO A 59 -23.42 -3.87 0.61
N GLU A 60 -22.59 -4.43 -0.27
CA GLU A 60 -21.12 -4.31 -0.16
C GLU A 60 -20.68 -2.85 -0.20
N ASP A 61 -21.27 -2.04 -1.11
CA ASP A 61 -21.08 -0.60 -1.18
C ASP A 61 -22.43 0.14 -1.26
N VAL A 62 -22.74 0.87 -0.20
CA VAL A 62 -23.96 1.70 -0.12
C VAL A 62 -23.85 3.01 -0.92
N ASN A 63 -22.65 3.37 -1.35
CA ASN A 63 -22.41 4.53 -2.20
C ASN A 63 -22.61 4.24 -3.69
N HIS A 64 -22.87 2.98 -4.06
CA HIS A 64 -23.19 2.61 -5.43
C HIS A 64 -24.44 3.39 -5.91
N PRO A 65 -24.47 3.93 -7.15
CA PRO A 65 -25.55 4.81 -7.63
C PRO A 65 -26.96 4.25 -7.41
N LEU A 66 -27.18 2.95 -7.61
CA LEU A 66 -28.46 2.29 -7.34
C LEU A 66 -28.96 2.47 -5.89
N TRP A 67 -28.07 2.41 -4.90
CA TRP A 67 -28.43 2.59 -3.50
C TRP A 67 -28.65 4.05 -3.16
N VAL A 68 -27.87 4.94 -3.75
CA VAL A 68 -28.09 6.39 -3.62
C VAL A 68 -29.49 6.77 -4.15
N GLU A 69 -29.89 6.28 -5.33
CA GLU A 69 -31.24 6.48 -5.87
C GLU A 69 -32.32 5.94 -4.94
N ARG A 70 -32.16 4.71 -4.44
CA ARG A 70 -33.13 4.12 -3.49
C ARG A 70 -33.25 4.93 -2.21
N ILE A 71 -32.14 5.42 -1.65
CA ILE A 71 -32.17 6.28 -0.45
C ILE A 71 -32.86 7.61 -0.77
N ARG A 72 -32.62 8.18 -1.95
CA ARG A 72 -33.27 9.41 -2.43
C ARG A 72 -34.79 9.26 -2.52
N GLU A 73 -35.27 8.14 -3.06
CA GLU A 73 -36.70 7.81 -3.16
C GLU A 73 -37.37 7.69 -1.78
N LEU A 74 -36.64 7.26 -0.75
CA LEU A 74 -37.16 7.18 0.62
C LEU A 74 -37.32 8.55 1.30
N GLN A 75 -36.75 9.62 0.71
CA GLN A 75 -36.85 11.01 1.16
C GLN A 75 -36.55 11.18 2.66
N PRO A 76 -35.33 10.82 3.13
CA PRO A 76 -34.98 10.99 4.54
C PRO A 76 -34.97 12.47 4.93
N ASP A 77 -35.53 12.78 6.11
CA ASP A 77 -35.33 14.09 6.74
C ASP A 77 -33.96 14.16 7.43
N ILE A 78 -33.46 13.02 7.92
CA ILE A 78 -32.27 12.88 8.76
C ILE A 78 -31.63 11.49 8.55
N ILE A 79 -30.30 11.42 8.68
CA ILE A 79 -29.54 10.17 8.63
C ILE A 79 -28.87 9.91 9.98
N PHE A 80 -28.85 8.65 10.42
CA PHE A 80 -28.11 8.22 11.60
C PHE A 80 -27.12 7.11 11.26
N SER A 81 -25.91 7.20 11.82
CA SER A 81 -24.86 6.19 11.77
C SER A 81 -24.54 5.71 13.19
N PHE A 82 -24.76 4.42 13.44
CA PHE A 82 -24.51 3.75 14.70
C PHE A 82 -23.58 2.56 14.47
N TYR A 83 -22.26 2.81 14.57
CA TYR A 83 -21.22 1.79 14.39
C TYR A 83 -21.20 1.16 12.98
N TYR A 84 -21.70 1.86 11.97
CA TYR A 84 -21.61 1.40 10.58
C TYR A 84 -20.15 1.41 10.11
N ARG A 85 -19.70 0.31 9.49
CA ARG A 85 -18.28 0.09 9.17
C ARG A 85 -17.80 0.83 7.91
N ASN A 86 -18.69 1.04 6.93
CA ASN A 86 -18.31 1.64 5.64
C ASN A 86 -18.51 3.16 5.67
N MET A 87 -17.65 3.88 4.94
CA MET A 87 -17.76 5.33 4.83
C MET A 87 -18.99 5.70 3.99
N LEU A 88 -19.77 6.68 4.45
CA LEU A 88 -20.86 7.26 3.67
C LEU A 88 -20.32 8.44 2.84
N SER A 89 -20.66 8.44 1.55
CA SER A 89 -20.31 9.49 0.62
C SER A 89 -21.06 10.79 0.93
N GLU A 90 -20.51 11.91 0.47
CA GLU A 90 -21.17 13.22 0.56
C GLU A 90 -22.51 13.23 -0.17
N GLU A 91 -22.64 12.48 -1.27
CA GLU A 91 -23.89 12.34 -2.01
C GLU A 91 -24.99 11.74 -1.11
N VAL A 92 -24.72 10.61 -0.44
CA VAL A 92 -25.68 9.99 0.51
C VAL A 92 -26.01 10.94 1.66
N LEU A 93 -25.01 11.57 2.27
CA LEU A 93 -25.22 12.48 3.40
C LEU A 93 -26.05 13.72 3.03
N SER A 94 -25.92 14.20 1.79
CA SER A 94 -26.64 15.37 1.28
C SER A 94 -28.13 15.13 1.01
N LEU A 95 -28.57 13.87 0.95
CA LEU A 95 -29.98 13.51 0.74
C LEU A 95 -30.88 13.87 1.93
N ALA A 96 -30.31 14.08 3.11
CA ALA A 96 -31.04 14.43 4.32
C ALA A 96 -30.89 15.92 4.66
N PRO A 97 -31.96 16.74 4.60
CA PRO A 97 -31.88 18.18 4.82
C PRO A 97 -31.47 18.56 6.25
N ASN A 98 -31.79 17.74 7.26
CA ASN A 98 -31.34 17.95 8.64
C ASN A 98 -29.95 17.36 8.92
N GLY A 99 -29.29 16.80 7.90
CA GLY A 99 -27.94 16.24 7.97
C GLY A 99 -27.88 14.80 8.50
N GLY A 100 -26.64 14.31 8.63
CA GLY A 100 -26.31 13.01 9.21
C GLY A 100 -25.68 13.13 10.59
N PHE A 101 -25.96 12.18 11.48
CA PHE A 101 -25.41 12.12 12.84
C PHE A 101 -24.78 10.76 13.12
N ASN A 102 -23.59 10.75 13.70
CA ASN A 102 -22.87 9.54 14.05
C ASN A 102 -22.70 9.42 15.57
N LEU A 103 -22.90 8.21 16.08
CA LEU A 103 -22.65 7.87 17.48
C LEU A 103 -21.29 7.17 17.57
N HIS A 104 -20.33 7.84 18.19
CA HIS A 104 -18.95 7.38 18.33
C HIS A 104 -18.63 6.97 19.77
N GLY A 105 -17.88 5.88 19.94
CA GLY A 105 -17.58 5.26 21.23
C GLY A 105 -16.39 5.87 21.99
N SER A 106 -16.17 7.18 21.91
CA SER A 106 -15.14 7.88 22.67
C SER A 106 -15.59 9.26 23.14
N LEU A 107 -14.73 9.92 23.93
CA LEU A 107 -14.86 11.34 24.22
C LEU A 107 -14.20 12.19 23.11
N LEU A 108 -14.95 12.47 22.03
CA LEU A 108 -14.45 13.35 20.97
C LEU A 108 -14.05 14.74 21.52
N PRO A 109 -12.97 15.36 20.98
CA PRO A 109 -12.19 14.97 19.79
C PRO A 109 -11.13 13.89 20.01
N ARG A 110 -10.96 13.36 21.22
CA ARG A 110 -9.98 12.29 21.49
C ARG A 110 -10.48 10.94 20.95
N TYR A 111 -9.56 10.10 20.48
CA TYR A 111 -9.85 8.76 19.96
C TYR A 111 -10.85 8.72 18.78
N ARG A 112 -10.72 9.64 17.82
CA ARG A 112 -11.35 9.51 16.49
C ARG A 112 -10.87 8.24 15.78
N GLY A 113 -11.61 7.76 14.78
CA GLY A 113 -11.24 6.59 14.01
C GLY A 113 -11.88 5.31 14.53
N ARG A 114 -11.11 4.21 14.64
CA ARG A 114 -11.65 2.86 14.81
C ARG A 114 -11.21 2.22 16.14
N ALA A 115 -12.05 1.32 16.65
CA ALA A 115 -11.82 0.56 17.89
C ALA A 115 -11.52 1.41 19.15
N PRO A 116 -12.25 2.51 19.42
CA PRO A 116 -11.91 3.45 20.49
C PRO A 116 -11.91 2.83 21.89
N VAL A 117 -12.82 1.89 22.17
CA VAL A 117 -12.90 1.16 23.45
C VAL A 117 -11.62 0.39 23.74
N ASN A 118 -11.11 -0.34 22.74
CA ASN A 118 -9.87 -1.11 22.88
C ASN A 118 -8.67 -0.18 23.05
N TRP A 119 -8.61 0.93 22.31
CA TRP A 119 -7.52 1.91 22.43
C TRP A 119 -7.51 2.62 23.78
N ALA A 120 -8.67 2.98 24.34
CA ALA A 120 -8.75 3.60 25.66
C ALA A 120 -8.21 2.67 26.76
N LEU A 121 -8.55 1.38 26.71
CA LEU A 121 -7.99 0.38 27.64
C LEU A 121 -6.48 0.21 27.44
N LEU A 122 -6.02 0.08 26.20
CA LEU A 122 -4.61 -0.12 25.87
C LEU A 122 -3.74 1.02 26.41
N ASN A 123 -4.19 2.27 26.23
CA ASN A 123 -3.48 3.46 26.67
C ASN A 123 -3.64 3.74 28.18
N GLY A 124 -4.38 2.89 28.91
CA GLY A 124 -4.56 3.03 30.34
C GLY A 124 -5.39 4.24 30.76
N GLU A 125 -6.33 4.68 29.92
CA GLU A 125 -7.21 5.79 30.25
C GLU A 125 -8.09 5.43 31.45
N THR A 126 -8.35 6.43 32.30
CA THR A 126 -9.26 6.29 33.46
C THR A 126 -10.70 6.67 33.11
N GLU A 127 -10.91 7.33 31.98
CA GLU A 127 -12.23 7.69 31.46
C GLU A 127 -12.28 7.56 29.93
N THR A 128 -13.46 7.20 29.43
CA THR A 128 -13.85 7.28 28.02
C THR A 128 -15.29 7.80 27.97
N GLY A 129 -16.00 7.56 26.88
CA GLY A 129 -17.39 7.95 26.77
C GLY A 129 -17.99 7.62 25.44
N VAL A 130 -19.10 8.28 25.17
CA VAL A 130 -19.82 8.22 23.91
C VAL A 130 -20.17 9.63 23.48
N THR A 131 -20.04 9.91 22.19
CA THR A 131 -20.37 11.20 21.59
C THR A 131 -21.32 11.02 20.42
N LEU A 132 -22.42 11.77 20.42
CA LEU A 132 -23.26 11.98 19.24
C LEU A 132 -22.80 13.27 18.56
N HIS A 133 -22.40 13.19 17.29
CA HIS A 133 -21.90 14.34 16.54
C HIS A 133 -22.45 14.39 15.11
N LYS A 134 -22.38 15.55 14.48
CA LYS A 134 -22.75 15.74 13.07
C LYS A 134 -21.72 15.11 12.15
N MET A 135 -22.15 14.45 11.09
CA MET A 135 -21.28 13.89 10.06
C MET A 135 -20.84 14.99 9.08
N VAL A 136 -19.55 14.99 8.77
CA VAL A 136 -18.89 15.87 7.78
C VAL A 136 -17.90 15.04 6.97
N LYS A 137 -17.34 15.61 5.90
CA LYS A 137 -16.37 14.92 5.03
C LYS A 137 -15.19 14.28 5.78
N ARG A 138 -14.74 14.91 6.87
CA ARG A 138 -13.69 14.36 7.74
C ARG A 138 -14.32 13.45 8.80
N PRO A 139 -13.87 12.19 8.95
CA PRO A 139 -14.45 11.26 9.91
C PRO A 139 -14.32 11.79 11.35
N ASP A 140 -15.40 11.62 12.11
CA ASP A 140 -15.50 11.92 13.55
C ASP A 140 -15.14 13.38 13.95
N ALA A 141 -15.18 14.33 13.00
CA ALA A 141 -14.71 15.70 13.21
C ALA A 141 -15.83 16.76 13.26
N GLY A 142 -17.08 16.39 12.99
CA GLY A 142 -18.19 17.35 12.99
C GLY A 142 -18.65 17.73 14.40
N ASP A 143 -19.48 18.77 14.49
CA ASP A 143 -19.89 19.37 15.75
C ASP A 143 -20.62 18.38 16.67
N ILE A 144 -20.31 18.45 17.96
CA ILE A 144 -20.85 17.57 19.00
C ILE A 144 -22.26 18.02 19.38
N VAL A 145 -23.22 17.10 19.35
CA VAL A 145 -24.60 17.28 19.81
C VAL A 145 -24.71 17.00 21.30
N GLY A 146 -24.04 15.96 21.76
CA GLY A 146 -23.99 15.58 23.16
C GLY A 146 -22.96 14.50 23.42
N GLN A 147 -22.53 14.40 24.67
CA GLN A 147 -21.46 13.51 25.08
C GLN A 147 -21.68 13.05 26.51
N GLN A 148 -21.36 11.80 26.79
CA GLN A 148 -21.50 11.22 28.12
C GLN A 148 -20.21 10.48 28.50
N LYS A 149 -19.68 10.81 29.69
CA LYS A 149 -18.48 10.20 30.25
C LYS A 149 -18.78 8.82 30.85
N VAL A 150 -17.79 7.94 30.75
CA VAL A 150 -17.77 6.59 31.31
C VAL A 150 -16.45 6.38 32.02
N ALA A 151 -16.49 6.04 33.31
CA ALA A 151 -15.30 5.72 34.08
C ALA A 151 -14.78 4.31 33.71
N ILE A 152 -13.47 4.19 33.55
CA ILE A 152 -12.76 2.93 33.33
C ILE A 152 -12.11 2.52 34.65
N THR A 153 -12.40 1.31 35.12
CA THR A 153 -11.77 0.74 36.32
C THR A 153 -10.64 -0.23 35.95
N ASP A 154 -9.76 -0.52 36.91
CA ASP A 154 -8.67 -1.50 36.73
C ASP A 154 -9.17 -2.91 36.39
N SER A 155 -10.42 -3.23 36.75
CA SER A 155 -11.06 -4.52 36.43
C SER A 155 -11.78 -4.53 35.08
N ASP A 156 -11.92 -3.39 34.40
CA ASP A 156 -12.61 -3.36 33.11
C ASP A 156 -11.81 -4.07 32.03
N THR A 157 -12.54 -4.83 31.23
CA THR A 157 -12.10 -5.47 29.98
C THR A 157 -12.82 -4.80 28.82
N ALA A 158 -12.40 -5.11 27.58
CA ALA A 158 -13.07 -4.59 26.40
C ALA A 158 -14.59 -4.90 26.40
N LEU A 159 -14.99 -6.09 26.83
CA LEU A 159 -16.40 -6.47 26.92
C LEU A 159 -17.16 -5.71 28.01
N THR A 160 -16.60 -5.57 29.22
CA THR A 160 -17.30 -4.86 30.31
C THR A 160 -17.36 -3.36 30.04
N LEU A 161 -16.31 -2.77 29.48
CA LEU A 161 -16.30 -1.37 29.09
C LEU A 161 -17.26 -1.12 27.92
N HIS A 162 -17.34 -2.03 26.95
CA HIS A 162 -18.33 -1.93 25.87
C HIS A 162 -19.76 -1.87 26.41
N LYS A 163 -20.11 -2.69 27.42
CA LYS A 163 -21.42 -2.64 28.08
C LYS A 163 -21.68 -1.28 28.75
N LYS A 164 -20.71 -0.72 29.47
CA LYS A 164 -20.83 0.62 30.07
C LYS A 164 -21.02 1.71 29.01
N VAL A 165 -20.30 1.62 27.89
CA VAL A 165 -20.43 2.54 26.75
C VAL A 165 -21.81 2.40 26.09
N LEU A 166 -22.35 1.18 25.99
CA LEU A 166 -23.70 0.92 25.49
C LEU A 166 -24.78 1.55 26.38
N GLU A 167 -24.68 1.40 27.70
CA GLU A 167 -25.59 2.04 28.66
C GLU A 167 -25.53 3.58 28.59
N ALA A 168 -24.32 4.13 28.45
CA ALA A 168 -24.12 5.55 28.24
C ALA A 168 -24.70 6.02 26.88
N ALA A 169 -24.56 5.21 25.83
CA ALA A 169 -25.12 5.51 24.51
C ALA A 169 -26.64 5.58 24.55
N GLN A 170 -27.30 4.62 25.19
CA GLN A 170 -28.75 4.61 25.37
C GLN A 170 -29.22 5.86 26.13
N SER A 171 -28.53 6.20 27.22
CA SER A 171 -28.83 7.40 28.02
C SER A 171 -28.67 8.69 27.22
N LEU A 172 -27.56 8.82 26.48
CA LEU A 172 -27.28 9.97 25.64
C LEU A 172 -28.32 10.12 24.53
N LEU A 173 -28.64 9.04 23.82
CA LEU A 173 -29.62 9.06 22.73
C LEU A 173 -31.02 9.43 23.25
N LYS A 174 -31.45 8.86 24.38
CA LYS A 174 -32.73 9.22 25.02
C LYS A 174 -32.84 10.72 25.34
N GLN A 175 -31.71 11.35 25.69
CA GLN A 175 -31.67 12.80 25.96
C GLN A 175 -31.63 13.66 24.69
N GLN A 176 -30.86 13.25 23.67
CA GLN A 176 -30.55 14.12 22.52
C GLN A 176 -31.49 13.93 21.33
N LEU A 177 -32.01 12.72 21.09
CA LEU A 177 -32.90 12.44 19.97
C LEU A 177 -34.17 13.31 19.99
N PRO A 178 -34.87 13.52 21.12
CA PRO A 178 -36.02 14.43 21.15
C PRO A 178 -35.66 15.89 20.80
N LYS A 179 -34.47 16.34 21.20
CA LYS A 179 -33.99 17.71 20.90
C LYS A 179 -33.67 17.88 19.42
N LEU A 180 -33.04 16.87 18.80
CA LEU A 180 -32.81 16.85 17.36
C LEU A 180 -34.14 16.87 16.59
N LYS A 181 -35.10 16.05 17.01
CA LYS A 181 -36.44 16.00 16.40
C LYS A 181 -37.19 17.33 16.47
N ASN A 182 -37.04 18.06 17.57
CA ASN A 182 -37.72 19.33 17.79
C ASN A 182 -36.91 20.57 17.34
N GLY A 183 -35.71 20.37 16.78
CA GLY A 183 -34.84 21.47 16.35
C GLY A 183 -34.25 22.32 17.50
N THR A 184 -34.19 21.78 18.71
CA THR A 184 -33.69 22.47 19.92
C THR A 184 -32.32 21.97 20.38
N ALA A 185 -31.67 21.10 19.60
CA ALA A 185 -30.33 20.62 19.88
C ALA A 185 -29.27 21.73 19.74
N THR A 186 -28.29 21.73 20.62
CA THR A 186 -27.13 22.63 20.58
C THR A 186 -25.92 21.91 20.02
N PHE A 187 -25.10 22.61 19.24
CA PHE A 187 -23.92 22.05 18.58
C PHE A 187 -22.66 22.71 19.11
N THR A 188 -21.70 21.90 19.54
CA THR A 188 -20.41 22.36 20.07
C THR A 188 -19.30 21.98 19.11
N LYS A 189 -18.56 22.97 18.60
CA LYS A 189 -17.45 22.74 17.69
C LYS A 189 -16.33 21.99 18.41
N GLN A 190 -15.74 20.99 17.74
CA GLN A 190 -14.62 20.25 18.31
C GLN A 190 -13.35 21.11 18.35
N ASN A 191 -12.54 20.97 19.40
CA ASN A 191 -11.22 21.58 19.48
C ASN A 191 -10.18 20.69 18.78
N GLU A 192 -9.73 21.09 17.59
CA GLU A 192 -8.79 20.27 16.80
C GLU A 192 -7.43 20.06 17.50
N ALA A 193 -7.03 20.93 18.43
CA ALA A 193 -5.78 20.77 19.19
C ALA A 193 -5.80 19.55 20.12
N ASP A 194 -6.98 19.11 20.55
CA ASP A 194 -7.16 17.96 21.44
C ASP A 194 -7.45 16.65 20.66
N ALA A 195 -7.46 16.72 19.32
CA ALA A 195 -7.84 15.60 18.49
C ALA A 195 -6.76 14.52 18.44
N SER A 196 -7.18 13.26 18.53
CA SER A 196 -6.33 12.09 18.27
C SER A 196 -7.07 11.10 17.38
N TYR A 197 -6.33 10.36 16.54
CA TYR A 197 -6.90 9.42 15.59
C TYR A 197 -6.20 8.07 15.69
N PHE A 198 -6.98 6.99 15.73
CA PHE A 198 -6.46 5.63 15.76
C PHE A 198 -7.08 4.75 14.68
N GLY A 199 -6.24 3.90 14.08
CA GLY A 199 -6.62 3.02 12.98
C GLY A 199 -7.25 1.70 13.43
N ARG A 200 -7.50 0.83 12.44
CA ARG A 200 -7.94 -0.56 12.67
C ARG A 200 -6.84 -1.34 13.39
N ARG A 201 -7.23 -2.20 14.34
CA ARG A 201 -6.35 -3.21 14.94
C ARG A 201 -6.58 -4.58 14.32
N THR A 202 -5.53 -5.39 14.32
CA THR A 202 -5.50 -6.77 13.86
C THR A 202 -5.17 -7.71 15.02
N ALA A 203 -5.37 -9.02 14.82
CA ALA A 203 -4.97 -10.00 15.82
C ALA A 203 -3.45 -9.97 16.11
N ALA A 204 -2.61 -9.57 15.14
CA ALA A 204 -1.16 -9.47 15.33
C ALA A 204 -0.76 -8.39 16.35
N ASP A 205 -1.57 -7.34 16.49
CA ASP A 205 -1.35 -6.27 17.49
C ASP A 205 -1.58 -6.74 18.94
N GLY A 206 -1.95 -8.02 19.14
CA GLY A 206 -2.08 -8.67 20.44
C GLY A 206 -0.77 -9.24 20.99
N GLU A 207 0.36 -9.15 20.27
CA GLU A 207 1.62 -9.73 20.74
C GLU A 207 2.17 -9.00 21.98
N ILE A 208 2.46 -9.76 23.04
CA ILE A 208 3.00 -9.26 24.29
C ILE A 208 4.49 -8.98 24.14
N LEU A 209 4.85 -7.71 24.33
CA LEU A 209 6.23 -7.25 24.40
C LEU A 209 6.67 -7.14 25.86
N TRP A 210 7.31 -8.19 26.37
CA TRP A 210 7.64 -8.29 27.80
C TRP A 210 8.54 -7.19 28.36
N HIS A 211 9.27 -6.44 27.52
CA HIS A 211 10.08 -5.30 27.94
C HIS A 211 9.25 -4.06 28.36
N LYS A 212 7.94 -4.06 28.10
CA LYS A 212 7.01 -3.05 28.60
C LYS A 212 6.73 -3.26 30.10
N SER A 213 6.14 -2.26 30.75
CA SER A 213 5.71 -2.40 32.15
C SER A 213 4.61 -3.44 32.29
N ALA A 214 4.52 -4.09 33.47
CA ALA A 214 3.44 -5.02 33.77
C ALA A 214 2.06 -4.38 33.59
N ARG A 215 1.92 -3.07 33.88
CA ARG A 215 0.67 -2.32 33.66
C ARG A 215 0.30 -2.19 32.19
N GLU A 216 1.26 -1.85 31.32
CA GLU A 216 0.99 -1.77 29.87
C GLU A 216 0.58 -3.13 29.28
N ILE A 217 1.20 -4.22 29.76
CA ILE A 217 0.87 -5.57 29.29
C ILE A 217 -0.52 -5.98 29.81
N ASP A 218 -0.83 -5.69 31.07
CA ASP A 218 -2.17 -5.92 31.62
C ASP A 218 -3.25 -5.15 30.85
N ASN A 219 -2.99 -3.88 30.51
CA ASN A 219 -3.87 -3.07 29.66
C ASN A 219 -4.12 -3.73 28.29
N LEU A 220 -3.08 -4.29 27.66
CA LEU A 220 -3.21 -5.05 26.42
C LEU A 220 -4.11 -6.27 26.62
N VAL A 221 -3.86 -7.08 27.65
CA VAL A 221 -4.69 -8.26 27.97
C VAL A 221 -6.16 -7.84 28.15
N ARG A 222 -6.43 -6.82 28.96
CA ARG A 222 -7.79 -6.30 29.19
C ARG A 222 -8.44 -5.76 27.91
N ALA A 223 -7.66 -5.13 27.02
CA ALA A 223 -8.13 -4.54 25.77
C ALA A 223 -8.47 -5.57 24.68
N VAL A 224 -7.92 -6.78 24.73
CA VAL A 224 -8.12 -7.81 23.68
C VAL A 224 -8.51 -9.19 24.21
N THR A 225 -8.90 -9.31 25.48
CA THR A 225 -9.45 -10.56 26.02
C THR A 225 -10.81 -10.93 25.39
N GLU A 226 -11.36 -12.09 25.73
CA GLU A 226 -12.62 -12.60 25.20
C GLU A 226 -13.72 -11.52 25.19
N PRO A 227 -14.46 -11.37 24.09
CA PRO A 227 -14.53 -12.24 22.91
C PRO A 227 -13.53 -11.91 21.78
N TYR A 228 -12.56 -11.01 22.02
CA TYR A 228 -11.51 -10.64 21.05
C TYR A 228 -10.41 -11.72 20.95
N PRO A 229 -9.46 -11.63 20.00
CA PRO A 229 -8.47 -12.69 19.72
C PRO A 229 -7.49 -13.05 20.85
N GLY A 230 -7.42 -12.27 21.93
CA GLY A 230 -6.50 -12.48 23.05
C GLY A 230 -5.11 -11.86 22.85
N ALA A 231 -4.49 -11.47 23.96
CA ALA A 231 -3.08 -11.10 23.97
C ALA A 231 -2.24 -12.38 23.97
N PHE A 232 -1.11 -12.42 23.26
CA PHE A 232 -0.36 -13.68 23.11
C PHE A 232 1.16 -13.49 23.18
N SER A 233 1.85 -14.58 23.52
CA SER A 233 3.32 -14.66 23.52
C SER A 233 3.76 -16.06 23.11
N TYR A 234 5.06 -16.34 23.16
CA TYR A 234 5.62 -17.63 22.75
C TYR A 234 6.58 -18.22 23.77
N LEU A 235 6.51 -19.55 23.90
CA LEU A 235 7.53 -20.38 24.53
C LEU A 235 8.23 -21.18 23.43
N GLY A 236 9.42 -20.75 23.03
CA GLY A 236 10.03 -21.24 21.78
C GLY A 236 9.10 -20.92 20.61
N GLN A 237 8.71 -21.92 19.81
CA GLN A 237 7.77 -21.71 18.69
C GLN A 237 6.29 -21.86 19.07
N ARG A 238 5.98 -22.26 20.31
CA ARG A 238 4.60 -22.56 20.73
C ARG A 238 3.92 -21.29 21.23
N LYS A 239 2.80 -20.92 20.60
CA LYS A 239 1.99 -19.77 20.98
C LYS A 239 1.18 -20.05 22.25
N LEU A 240 1.18 -19.10 23.17
CA LEU A 240 0.26 -19.04 24.30
C LEU A 240 -0.58 -17.76 24.22
N ILE A 241 -1.83 -17.84 24.64
CA ILE A 241 -2.76 -16.72 24.73
C ILE A 241 -3.03 -16.45 26.21
N VAL A 242 -2.95 -15.19 26.61
CA VAL A 242 -3.21 -14.69 27.96
C VAL A 242 -4.59 -14.03 27.97
N TRP A 243 -5.53 -14.63 28.67
CA TRP A 243 -6.91 -14.14 28.76
C TRP A 243 -7.12 -13.25 29.98
N ARG A 244 -6.43 -13.54 31.08
CA ARG A 244 -6.53 -12.77 32.33
C ARG A 244 -5.16 -12.63 32.96
N SER A 245 -4.86 -11.42 33.40
CA SER A 245 -3.63 -11.08 34.09
C SER A 245 -3.88 -10.34 35.39
N ARG A 246 -2.83 -10.24 36.21
CA ARG A 246 -2.77 -9.38 37.39
C ARG A 246 -1.38 -8.76 37.50
N VAL A 247 -1.34 -7.44 37.67
CA VAL A 247 -0.09 -6.70 37.92
C VAL A 247 0.40 -7.00 39.34
N LEU A 248 1.68 -7.32 39.47
CA LEU A 248 2.37 -7.51 40.74
C LEU A 248 3.47 -6.46 40.89
N ASP A 249 3.48 -5.75 42.01
CA ASP A 249 4.57 -4.84 42.39
C ASP A 249 5.71 -5.66 42.99
N THR A 250 6.33 -6.49 42.15
CA THR A 250 7.44 -7.37 42.51
C THR A 250 8.68 -6.89 41.80
N GLN A 251 9.67 -6.44 42.57
CA GLN A 251 10.99 -6.17 42.02
C GLN A 251 11.72 -7.46 41.72
N HIS A 252 12.42 -7.49 40.59
CA HIS A 252 13.24 -8.61 40.16
C HIS A 252 14.49 -8.11 39.45
N ASP A 253 15.53 -8.94 39.43
CA ASP A 253 16.78 -8.72 38.69
C ASP A 253 16.84 -9.52 37.37
N LYS A 254 15.74 -10.21 37.03
CA LYS A 254 15.63 -11.04 35.84
C LYS A 254 15.35 -10.22 34.58
N GLN A 255 15.76 -10.74 33.43
CA GLN A 255 15.44 -10.11 32.15
C GLN A 255 13.92 -10.17 31.88
N PRO A 256 13.34 -9.16 31.21
CA PRO A 256 11.93 -9.18 30.86
C PRO A 256 11.54 -10.39 29.99
N GLY A 257 10.43 -11.03 30.37
CA GLY A 257 9.91 -12.28 29.81
C GLY A 257 10.33 -13.53 30.59
N THR A 258 11.20 -13.42 31.58
CA THR A 258 11.65 -14.56 32.40
C THR A 258 10.54 -15.03 33.33
N VAL A 259 10.29 -16.33 33.40
CA VAL A 259 9.33 -16.93 34.33
C VAL A 259 9.92 -16.95 35.74
N LEU A 260 9.29 -16.19 36.65
CA LEU A 260 9.69 -16.06 38.06
C LEU A 260 9.11 -17.18 38.92
N SER A 261 7.88 -17.62 38.62
CA SER A 261 7.20 -18.72 39.30
C SER A 261 6.23 -19.40 38.32
N THR A 262 5.96 -20.68 38.55
CA THR A 262 4.99 -21.47 37.76
C THR A 262 3.68 -21.73 38.51
N SER A 263 3.61 -21.44 39.81
CA SER A 263 2.40 -21.58 40.61
C SER A 263 2.38 -20.55 41.75
N PRO A 264 1.78 -19.36 41.55
CA PRO A 264 1.13 -18.89 40.32
C PRO A 264 2.13 -18.66 39.17
N LEU A 265 1.65 -18.65 37.92
CA LEU A 265 2.49 -18.36 36.75
C LEU A 265 2.80 -16.86 36.70
N VAL A 266 4.03 -16.48 37.03
CA VAL A 266 4.47 -15.08 37.13
C VAL A 266 5.64 -14.83 36.19
N ILE A 267 5.55 -13.76 35.40
CA ILE A 267 6.53 -13.37 34.39
C ILE A 267 7.12 -12.01 34.74
N ALA A 268 8.45 -11.89 34.68
CA ALA A 268 9.19 -10.65 34.78
C ALA A 268 8.84 -9.71 33.63
N CYS A 269 8.59 -8.43 33.92
CA CYS A 269 8.31 -7.40 32.91
C CYS A 269 9.47 -6.40 32.83
N GLY A 270 9.36 -5.36 32.00
CA GLY A 270 10.31 -4.25 32.00
C GLY A 270 10.28 -3.47 33.32
N ASP A 271 9.09 -3.39 33.91
CA ASP A 271 8.84 -2.86 35.24
C ASP A 271 7.74 -3.69 35.92
N GLY A 272 7.97 -4.07 37.18
CA GLY A 272 7.15 -5.02 37.94
C GLY A 272 7.09 -6.43 37.34
N ALA A 273 6.10 -7.22 37.76
CA ALA A 273 5.85 -8.55 37.23
C ALA A 273 4.37 -8.73 36.88
N LEU A 274 4.07 -9.67 35.99
CA LEU A 274 2.71 -10.00 35.58
C LEU A 274 2.38 -11.45 35.93
N GLU A 275 1.34 -11.64 36.74
CA GLU A 275 0.72 -12.95 36.93
C GLU A 275 -0.20 -13.25 35.75
N ILE A 276 0.02 -14.39 35.09
CA ILE A 276 -0.94 -14.96 34.14
C ILE A 276 -1.95 -15.75 34.96
N VAL A 277 -3.14 -15.18 35.17
CA VAL A 277 -4.21 -15.81 35.95
C VAL A 277 -4.89 -16.92 35.13
N ALA A 278 -5.14 -16.66 33.85
CA ALA A 278 -5.71 -17.64 32.93
C ALA A 278 -5.22 -17.43 31.49
N GLY A 279 -5.13 -18.53 30.75
CA GLY A 279 -4.70 -18.55 29.36
C GLY A 279 -4.97 -19.89 28.70
N GLN A 280 -4.48 -20.04 27.47
CA GLN A 280 -4.55 -21.28 26.70
C GLN A 280 -3.36 -21.41 25.76
N SER A 281 -3.04 -22.63 25.35
CA SER A 281 -2.20 -22.84 24.16
C SER A 281 -3.03 -22.66 22.88
N GLU A 282 -2.38 -22.54 21.72
CA GLU A 282 -3.04 -22.26 20.44
C GLU A 282 -4.23 -23.17 20.10
N SER A 283 -4.18 -24.43 20.50
CA SER A 283 -5.26 -25.42 20.33
C SER A 283 -5.75 -26.02 21.66
N GLY A 284 -5.33 -25.43 22.79
CA GLY A 284 -5.62 -25.93 24.12
C GLY A 284 -6.91 -25.36 24.71
N LEU A 285 -7.25 -25.84 25.91
CA LEU A 285 -8.39 -25.35 26.68
C LEU A 285 -8.03 -24.07 27.44
N TYR A 286 -9.06 -23.31 27.81
CA TYR A 286 -8.96 -22.25 28.79
C TYR A 286 -8.64 -22.85 30.16
N VAL A 287 -7.47 -22.51 30.72
CA VAL A 287 -6.99 -23.07 32.00
C VAL A 287 -6.39 -21.98 32.89
N GLN A 288 -6.24 -22.29 34.18
CA GLN A 288 -5.49 -21.43 35.11
C GLN A 288 -4.00 -21.37 34.73
N GLY A 289 -3.33 -20.27 35.06
CA GLY A 289 -1.92 -20.06 34.71
C GLY A 289 -0.97 -21.17 35.14
N SER A 290 -1.14 -21.74 36.32
CA SER A 290 -0.31 -22.87 36.81
C SER A 290 -0.51 -24.14 35.99
N ARG A 291 -1.74 -24.40 35.53
CA ARG A 291 -2.04 -25.52 34.63
C ARG A 291 -1.50 -25.26 33.23
N LEU A 292 -1.61 -24.02 32.71
CA LEU A 292 -1.00 -23.62 31.44
C LEU A 292 0.52 -23.85 31.48
N ALA A 293 1.17 -23.48 32.58
CA ALA A 293 2.59 -23.70 32.78
C ALA A 293 2.94 -25.20 32.70
N LEU A 294 2.16 -26.06 33.36
CA LEU A 294 2.34 -27.51 33.29
C LEU A 294 2.15 -28.06 31.87
N GLU A 295 1.06 -27.69 31.19
CA GLU A 295 0.73 -28.20 29.84
C GLU A 295 1.73 -27.77 28.77
N MET A 296 2.26 -26.55 28.90
CA MET A 296 3.28 -26.04 27.99
C MET A 296 4.69 -26.44 28.40
N GLY A 297 4.88 -27.07 29.56
CA GLY A 297 6.22 -27.39 30.09
C GLY A 297 7.04 -26.13 30.41
N ILE A 298 6.38 -25.07 30.90
CA ILE A 298 7.03 -23.88 31.42
C ILE A 298 7.62 -24.21 32.79
N VAL A 299 8.91 -23.92 32.96
CA VAL A 299 9.62 -24.00 34.24
C VAL A 299 10.17 -22.62 34.62
N THR A 300 10.67 -22.45 35.84
CA THR A 300 11.31 -21.19 36.25
C THR A 300 12.54 -20.89 35.41
N ASP A 301 12.88 -19.61 35.28
CA ASP A 301 14.04 -19.09 34.55
C ASP A 301 14.00 -19.29 33.01
N VAL A 302 12.98 -19.94 32.44
CA VAL A 302 12.75 -19.90 30.99
C VAL A 302 12.16 -18.56 30.59
N ARG A 303 12.39 -18.17 29.33
CA ARG A 303 11.92 -16.89 28.80
C ARG A 303 10.75 -17.09 27.85
N LEU A 304 9.64 -16.40 28.14
CA LEU A 304 8.61 -16.10 27.17
C LEU A 304 9.07 -14.91 26.34
N ALA A 305 8.90 -15.00 25.03
CA ALA A 305 9.35 -13.96 24.11
C ALA A 305 8.32 -13.78 22.99
N PRO A 306 8.39 -12.65 22.27
CA PRO A 306 7.82 -12.58 20.93
C PRO A 306 8.29 -13.78 20.10
N LYS A 307 7.55 -14.12 19.04
CA LYS A 307 7.90 -15.28 18.18
C LYS A 307 9.40 -15.23 17.89
N PRO A 308 10.19 -16.27 18.25
CA PRO A 308 11.63 -16.18 18.11
C PRO A 308 11.96 -15.91 16.64
N ASN A 309 12.35 -14.67 16.35
CA ASN A 309 13.04 -14.28 15.14
C ASN A 309 14.50 -14.77 15.26
N ALA A 310 14.65 -16.08 15.41
CA ALA A 310 15.94 -16.75 15.46
C ALA A 310 16.01 -17.83 14.38
N VAL A 311 15.53 -17.50 13.19
CA VAL A 311 16.37 -17.76 12.03
C VAL A 311 17.15 -16.47 11.88
N MET A 312 18.47 -16.52 12.05
CA MET A 312 19.39 -15.48 11.59
C MET A 312 18.80 -14.97 10.27
N LYS A 313 18.21 -13.76 10.23
CA LYS A 313 17.30 -13.36 9.14
C LYS A 313 18.10 -13.53 7.86
N ARG A 314 17.84 -14.63 7.14
CA ARG A 314 18.58 -14.93 5.92
C ARG A 314 18.36 -13.72 5.05
N ARG A 315 19.43 -13.18 4.48
CA ARG A 315 19.32 -12.05 3.56
C ARG A 315 18.24 -12.37 2.54
N THR A 316 17.41 -11.37 2.25
CA THR A 316 16.39 -11.48 1.23
C THR A 316 17.10 -11.70 -0.10
N ARG A 317 16.81 -12.81 -0.76
CA ARG A 317 17.39 -13.13 -2.06
C ARG A 317 16.55 -12.50 -3.15
N VAL A 318 17.15 -11.57 -3.90
CA VAL A 318 16.49 -10.84 -4.98
C VAL A 318 16.99 -11.41 -6.31
N LEU A 319 16.09 -11.96 -7.12
CA LEU A 319 16.39 -12.38 -8.48
C LEU A 319 16.06 -11.24 -9.44
N ILE A 320 17.04 -10.78 -10.21
CA ILE A 320 16.90 -9.76 -11.25
C ILE A 320 17.22 -10.42 -12.58
N LEU A 321 16.21 -10.60 -13.44
CA LEU A 321 16.41 -11.05 -14.82
C LEU A 321 16.50 -9.81 -15.69
N GLY A 322 17.52 -9.69 -16.53
CA GLY A 322 17.85 -8.42 -17.20
C GLY A 322 18.68 -7.49 -16.29
N VAL A 323 19.58 -8.07 -15.48
CA VAL A 323 20.32 -7.32 -14.44
C VAL A 323 21.32 -6.32 -15.03
N ASN A 324 21.81 -6.54 -16.25
CA ASN A 324 22.77 -5.66 -16.91
C ASN A 324 22.09 -4.41 -17.50
N GLY A 325 20.76 -4.46 -17.66
CA GLY A 325 19.98 -3.33 -18.17
C GLY A 325 20.01 -2.08 -17.28
N PHE A 326 19.42 -1.00 -17.80
CA PHE A 326 19.40 0.31 -17.15
C PHE A 326 18.83 0.28 -15.72
N ILE A 327 17.69 -0.37 -15.50
CA ILE A 327 17.11 -0.49 -14.15
C ILE A 327 17.93 -1.49 -13.31
N GLY A 328 18.30 -2.62 -13.90
CA GLY A 328 18.97 -3.72 -13.19
C GLY A 328 20.29 -3.31 -12.54
N ASN A 329 21.14 -2.57 -13.25
CA ASN A 329 22.46 -2.19 -12.72
C ASN A 329 22.34 -1.14 -11.59
N HIS A 330 21.47 -0.13 -11.72
CA HIS A 330 21.26 0.86 -10.66
C HIS A 330 20.56 0.26 -9.45
N LEU A 331 19.60 -0.65 -9.67
CA LEU A 331 18.93 -1.34 -8.58
C LEU A 331 19.90 -2.23 -7.79
N THR A 332 20.77 -2.95 -8.51
CA THR A 332 21.83 -3.77 -7.89
C THR A 332 22.73 -2.90 -7.03
N GLU A 333 23.16 -1.74 -7.52
CA GLU A 333 23.95 -0.78 -6.76
C GLU A 333 23.26 -0.35 -5.46
N ARG A 334 21.98 0.02 -5.55
CA ARG A 334 21.17 0.47 -4.41
C ARG A 334 20.98 -0.63 -3.37
N LEU A 335 20.72 -1.87 -3.81
CA LEU A 335 20.52 -3.02 -2.93
C LEU A 335 21.81 -3.45 -2.24
N LEU A 336 22.96 -3.38 -2.92
CA LEU A 336 24.25 -3.72 -2.35
C LEU A 336 24.69 -2.76 -1.24
N ARG A 337 24.13 -1.54 -1.15
CA ARG A 337 24.37 -0.63 -0.02
C ARG A 337 23.77 -1.14 1.29
N GLU A 338 22.82 -2.09 1.24
CA GLU A 338 22.12 -2.63 2.41
C GLU A 338 22.57 -4.06 2.70
N ASP A 339 23.04 -4.37 3.90
CA ASP A 339 23.57 -5.70 4.25
C ASP A 339 22.54 -6.85 4.27
N ARG A 340 21.27 -6.53 4.07
CA ARG A 340 20.15 -7.47 4.19
C ARG A 340 19.76 -8.18 2.89
N TYR A 341 20.45 -7.92 1.78
CA TYR A 341 20.15 -8.52 0.48
C TYR A 341 21.32 -9.35 -0.07
N ASP A 342 20.97 -10.47 -0.70
CA ASP A 342 21.81 -11.19 -1.66
C ASP A 342 21.14 -11.06 -3.04
N ILE A 343 21.88 -10.63 -4.06
CA ILE A 343 21.37 -10.35 -5.39
C ILE A 343 21.81 -11.47 -6.34
N TYR A 344 20.86 -12.04 -7.05
CA TYR A 344 21.07 -13.02 -8.12
C TYR A 344 20.66 -12.38 -9.43
N GLY A 345 21.60 -12.28 -10.36
CA GLY A 345 21.42 -11.61 -11.64
C GLY A 345 21.58 -12.58 -12.80
N LEU A 346 20.71 -12.47 -13.81
CA LEU A 346 20.89 -13.10 -15.11
C LEU A 346 20.73 -12.07 -16.21
N ASP A 347 21.64 -12.08 -17.17
CA ASP A 347 21.59 -11.26 -18.39
C ASP A 347 22.50 -11.86 -19.46
N ILE A 348 22.33 -11.44 -20.72
CA ILE A 348 23.17 -11.87 -21.86
C ILE A 348 24.55 -11.20 -21.88
N GLY A 349 24.76 -10.17 -21.06
CA GLY A 349 26.03 -9.45 -20.95
C GLY A 349 26.28 -8.94 -19.53
N SER A 350 27.47 -8.38 -19.28
CA SER A 350 27.89 -7.98 -17.94
C SER A 350 28.64 -6.65 -17.85
N ASP A 351 28.69 -5.86 -18.93
CA ASP A 351 29.46 -4.62 -19.00
C ASP A 351 29.03 -3.61 -17.93
N ALA A 352 27.73 -3.37 -17.78
CA ALA A 352 27.19 -2.41 -16.81
C ALA A 352 27.23 -2.91 -15.35
N ILE A 353 27.42 -4.21 -15.12
CA ILE A 353 27.44 -4.84 -13.79
C ILE A 353 28.80 -5.44 -13.41
N SER A 354 29.80 -5.33 -14.29
CA SER A 354 31.18 -5.80 -14.09
C SER A 354 31.77 -5.33 -12.75
N ARG A 355 31.49 -4.08 -12.37
CA ARG A 355 31.88 -3.45 -11.10
C ARG A 355 31.36 -4.14 -9.83
N PHE A 356 30.42 -5.08 -9.96
CA PHE A 356 29.83 -5.81 -8.83
C PHE A 356 30.28 -7.27 -8.73
N LEU A 357 30.99 -7.82 -9.73
CA LEU A 357 31.28 -9.25 -9.83
C LEU A 357 32.11 -9.80 -8.66
N ASP A 358 32.99 -8.96 -8.08
CA ASP A 358 33.80 -9.33 -6.92
C ASP A 358 33.05 -9.17 -5.58
N ASN A 359 31.82 -8.65 -5.59
CA ASN A 359 31.04 -8.49 -4.36
C ASN A 359 30.48 -9.86 -3.93
N PRO A 360 30.75 -10.32 -2.69
CA PRO A 360 30.32 -11.65 -2.23
C PRO A 360 28.79 -11.81 -2.13
N ARG A 361 28.03 -10.71 -2.22
CA ARG A 361 26.56 -10.69 -2.17
C ARG A 361 25.91 -10.54 -3.55
N PHE A 362 26.71 -10.48 -4.61
CA PHE A 362 26.24 -10.43 -5.98
C PHE A 362 26.61 -11.72 -6.70
N HIS A 363 25.62 -12.38 -7.29
CA HIS A 363 25.78 -13.64 -7.99
C HIS A 363 25.26 -13.47 -9.41
N PHE A 364 26.17 -13.36 -10.37
CA PHE A 364 25.83 -13.19 -11.78
C PHE A 364 25.99 -14.50 -12.56
N VAL A 365 25.07 -14.73 -13.50
CA VAL A 365 25.18 -15.77 -14.52
C VAL A 365 24.83 -15.16 -15.87
N GLU A 366 25.70 -15.37 -16.84
CA GLU A 366 25.42 -15.02 -18.22
C GLU A 366 24.41 -16.02 -18.80
N GLY A 367 23.30 -15.52 -19.34
CA GLY A 367 22.24 -16.37 -19.87
C GLY A 367 21.10 -15.60 -20.54
N ASP A 368 20.41 -16.30 -21.44
CA ASP A 368 19.21 -15.83 -22.14
C ASP A 368 17.96 -16.49 -21.56
N ILE A 369 16.90 -15.68 -21.31
CA ILE A 369 15.66 -16.17 -20.71
C ILE A 369 14.86 -17.13 -21.59
N SER A 370 15.05 -17.07 -22.91
CA SER A 370 14.41 -17.97 -23.88
C SER A 370 15.09 -19.35 -23.95
N ILE A 371 16.31 -19.48 -23.40
CA ILE A 371 17.12 -20.70 -23.46
C ILE A 371 17.28 -21.35 -22.08
N HIS A 372 17.54 -20.57 -21.03
CA HIS A 372 18.00 -21.06 -19.73
C HIS A 372 16.84 -21.33 -18.75
N SER A 373 15.75 -21.95 -19.21
CA SER A 373 14.52 -22.11 -18.42
C SER A 373 14.73 -22.87 -17.11
N GLU A 374 15.54 -23.94 -17.10
CA GLU A 374 15.83 -24.70 -15.87
C GLU A 374 16.55 -23.87 -14.80
N TRP A 375 17.51 -23.03 -15.22
CA TRP A 375 18.24 -22.15 -14.32
C TRP A 375 17.32 -21.10 -13.72
N ILE A 376 16.45 -20.51 -14.55
CA ILE A 376 15.47 -19.50 -14.14
C ILE A 376 14.49 -20.09 -13.14
N GLU A 377 13.88 -21.23 -13.46
CA GLU A 377 12.92 -21.89 -12.58
C GLU A 377 13.57 -22.22 -11.22
N TYR A 378 14.80 -22.77 -11.24
CA TYR A 378 15.56 -23.04 -10.03
C TYR A 378 15.80 -21.77 -9.20
N HIS A 379 16.18 -20.66 -9.82
CA HIS A 379 16.44 -19.40 -9.11
C HIS A 379 15.17 -18.71 -8.64
N ILE A 380 14.05 -18.84 -9.36
CA ILE A 380 12.73 -18.41 -8.87
C ILE A 380 12.39 -19.19 -7.60
N LYS A 381 12.52 -20.51 -7.61
CA LYS A 381 12.30 -21.36 -6.42
C LYS A 381 13.22 -21.00 -5.25
N LYS A 382 14.47 -20.63 -5.53
CA LYS A 382 15.51 -20.30 -4.53
C LYS A 382 15.34 -18.91 -3.90
N CYS A 383 14.96 -17.92 -4.70
CA CYS A 383 14.91 -16.51 -4.31
C CYS A 383 13.59 -16.15 -3.63
N ASP A 384 13.54 -14.97 -3.04
CA ASP A 384 12.41 -14.50 -2.22
C ASP A 384 11.58 -13.45 -2.98
N VAL A 385 12.24 -12.62 -3.80
CA VAL A 385 11.63 -11.57 -4.64
C VAL A 385 12.15 -11.67 -6.05
N ILE A 386 11.27 -11.64 -7.05
CA ILE A 386 11.59 -11.79 -8.47
C ILE A 386 11.29 -10.49 -9.23
N LEU A 387 12.27 -9.98 -9.98
CA LEU A 387 12.16 -8.82 -10.84
C LEU A 387 12.52 -9.19 -12.29
N PRO A 388 11.52 -9.51 -13.13
CA PRO A 388 11.75 -9.79 -14.54
C PRO A 388 11.84 -8.49 -15.35
N LEU A 389 13.04 -7.93 -15.50
CA LEU A 389 13.30 -6.66 -16.20
C LEU A 389 13.63 -6.85 -17.69
N VAL A 390 13.67 -8.08 -18.20
CA VAL A 390 13.90 -8.36 -19.61
C VAL A 390 12.67 -7.95 -20.44
N ALA A 391 12.87 -7.00 -21.35
CA ALA A 391 11.87 -6.56 -22.31
C ALA A 391 12.52 -5.77 -23.46
N ILE A 392 11.85 -5.69 -24.60
CA ILE A 392 12.16 -4.75 -25.69
C ILE A 392 11.28 -3.51 -25.50
N ALA A 393 11.86 -2.43 -24.96
CA ALA A 393 11.14 -1.19 -24.63
C ALA A 393 11.45 -0.01 -25.58
N THR A 394 11.85 -0.30 -26.82
CA THR A 394 12.22 0.70 -27.84
C THR A 394 11.13 0.82 -28.92
N PRO A 395 10.45 1.99 -29.08
CA PRO A 395 9.27 2.12 -29.95
C PRO A 395 9.43 1.70 -31.41
N ILE A 396 10.64 1.84 -31.99
CA ILE A 396 10.90 1.41 -33.37
C ILE A 396 10.77 -0.10 -33.55
N GLU A 397 11.06 -0.88 -32.50
CA GLU A 397 11.01 -2.34 -32.56
C GLU A 397 9.57 -2.86 -32.52
N TYR A 398 8.63 -2.05 -32.01
CA TYR A 398 7.21 -2.43 -31.95
C TYR A 398 6.59 -2.49 -33.35
N THR A 399 7.07 -1.65 -34.27
CA THR A 399 6.65 -1.64 -35.67
C THR A 399 7.56 -2.50 -36.53
N ARG A 400 8.87 -2.52 -36.27
CA ARG A 400 9.85 -3.27 -37.06
C ARG A 400 9.78 -4.79 -36.79
N ASN A 401 9.67 -5.19 -35.53
CA ASN A 401 9.75 -6.58 -35.08
C ASN A 401 8.63 -6.94 -34.07
N PRO A 402 7.34 -6.72 -34.39
CA PRO A 402 6.23 -6.86 -33.45
C PRO A 402 6.13 -8.26 -32.83
N LEU A 403 6.41 -9.32 -33.59
CA LEU A 403 6.34 -10.70 -33.09
C LEU A 403 7.43 -10.97 -32.05
N LYS A 404 8.65 -10.50 -32.28
CA LYS A 404 9.75 -10.63 -31.31
C LYS A 404 9.44 -9.90 -30.01
N VAL A 405 8.83 -8.71 -30.10
CA VAL A 405 8.35 -7.96 -28.92
C VAL A 405 7.30 -8.77 -28.17
N PHE A 406 6.32 -9.35 -28.86
CA PHE A 406 5.30 -10.19 -28.23
C PHE A 406 5.90 -11.44 -27.55
N GLU A 407 6.72 -12.20 -28.27
CA GLU A 407 7.34 -13.44 -27.76
C GLU A 407 8.14 -13.16 -26.47
N LEU A 408 8.96 -12.11 -26.46
CA LEU A 408 9.79 -11.78 -25.30
C LEU A 408 8.99 -11.10 -24.17
N ASP A 409 8.27 -10.02 -24.49
CA ASP A 409 7.65 -9.16 -23.48
C ASP A 409 6.37 -9.77 -22.91
N PHE A 410 5.73 -10.70 -23.64
CA PHE A 410 4.56 -11.43 -23.20
C PHE A 410 4.86 -12.89 -22.85
N GLU A 411 5.26 -13.72 -23.83
CA GLU A 411 5.29 -15.17 -23.64
C GLU A 411 6.36 -15.62 -22.66
N GLU A 412 7.60 -15.14 -22.81
CA GLU A 412 8.69 -15.49 -21.88
C GLU A 412 8.43 -14.94 -20.47
N ASN A 413 7.93 -13.71 -20.37
CA ASN A 413 7.55 -13.13 -19.09
C ASN A 413 6.38 -13.86 -18.40
N LEU A 414 5.42 -14.38 -19.18
CA LEU A 414 4.31 -15.17 -18.64
C LEU A 414 4.79 -16.48 -18.00
N LYS A 415 5.83 -17.12 -18.56
CA LYS A 415 6.44 -18.32 -17.94
C LYS A 415 7.00 -18.00 -16.55
N ILE A 416 7.72 -16.88 -16.43
CA ILE A 416 8.26 -16.41 -15.15
C ILE A 416 7.14 -16.12 -14.14
N VAL A 417 6.06 -15.46 -14.56
CA VAL A 417 4.88 -15.22 -13.71
C VAL A 417 4.30 -16.54 -13.19
N ARG A 418 4.14 -17.54 -14.06
CA ARG A 418 3.62 -18.87 -13.69
C ARG A 418 4.53 -19.59 -12.70
N ASP A 419 5.84 -19.50 -12.88
CA ASP A 419 6.80 -20.08 -11.93
C ASP A 419 6.74 -19.37 -10.56
N CYS A 420 6.53 -18.04 -10.55
CA CYS A 420 6.32 -17.31 -9.30
C CYS A 420 5.06 -17.80 -8.57
N VAL A 421 3.97 -18.07 -9.29
CA VAL A 421 2.75 -18.65 -8.72
C VAL A 421 3.03 -20.05 -8.17
N LYS A 422 3.62 -20.93 -8.99
CA LYS A 422 3.94 -22.33 -8.66
C LYS A 422 4.77 -22.45 -7.37
N TYR A 423 5.72 -21.54 -7.16
CA TYR A 423 6.62 -21.56 -6.01
C TYR A 423 6.27 -20.54 -4.92
N ASN A 424 5.11 -19.89 -5.01
CA ASN A 424 4.62 -18.87 -4.08
C ASN A 424 5.67 -17.78 -3.80
N LYS A 425 6.19 -17.18 -4.88
CA LYS A 425 7.23 -16.15 -4.84
C LYS A 425 6.64 -14.78 -5.12
N ARG A 426 7.18 -13.78 -4.41
CA ARG A 426 6.77 -12.40 -4.64
C ARG A 426 7.34 -11.91 -5.96
N ILE A 427 6.50 -11.36 -6.81
CA ILE A 427 6.91 -10.77 -8.09
C ILE A 427 6.72 -9.25 -8.07
N ILE A 428 7.76 -8.51 -8.43
CA ILE A 428 7.68 -7.06 -8.67
C ILE A 428 7.82 -6.88 -10.16
N PHE A 429 6.68 -6.74 -10.84
CA PHE A 429 6.62 -6.79 -12.28
C PHE A 429 6.72 -5.37 -12.88
N PRO A 430 7.64 -5.13 -13.83
CA PRO A 430 7.70 -3.87 -14.55
C PRO A 430 6.52 -3.82 -15.54
N SER A 431 5.44 -3.17 -15.13
CA SER A 431 4.45 -2.64 -16.05
C SER A 431 5.06 -1.43 -16.77
N THR A 432 4.25 -0.66 -17.50
CA THR A 432 4.75 0.49 -18.28
C THR A 432 3.75 1.62 -18.26
N SER A 433 4.24 2.87 -18.31
CA SER A 433 3.36 4.02 -18.54
C SER A 433 2.68 3.99 -19.91
N GLU A 434 3.12 3.13 -20.85
CA GLU A 434 2.45 2.94 -22.13
C GLU A 434 1.13 2.17 -22.03
N VAL A 435 0.83 1.47 -20.91
CA VAL A 435 -0.48 0.78 -20.77
C VAL A 435 -1.65 1.76 -20.76
N TYR A 436 -1.41 3.01 -20.35
CA TYR A 436 -2.40 4.09 -20.42
C TYR A 436 -2.70 4.50 -21.87
N GLY A 437 -1.75 4.30 -22.78
CA GLY A 437 -1.85 4.68 -24.17
C GLY A 437 -2.19 6.15 -24.33
N MET A 438 -3.29 6.45 -25.00
CA MET A 438 -3.83 7.78 -25.27
C MET A 438 -4.92 8.17 -24.27
N CYS A 439 -4.72 7.83 -22.99
CA CYS A 439 -5.62 8.23 -21.91
C CYS A 439 -5.84 9.76 -21.93
N ASP A 440 -7.10 10.16 -21.75
CA ASP A 440 -7.55 11.56 -21.80
C ASP A 440 -7.51 12.27 -20.43
N ASP A 441 -7.17 11.54 -19.38
CA ASP A 441 -7.02 12.11 -18.04
C ASP A 441 -5.82 13.05 -17.96
N LYS A 442 -5.93 14.11 -17.15
CA LYS A 442 -4.82 15.05 -16.92
C LYS A 442 -3.64 14.38 -16.22
N GLU A 443 -3.92 13.53 -15.25
CA GLU A 443 -2.95 12.70 -14.53
C GLU A 443 -3.40 11.25 -14.66
N PHE A 444 -2.50 10.37 -15.07
CA PHE A 444 -2.78 8.95 -15.26
C PHE A 444 -2.77 8.27 -13.89
N ASP A 445 -3.94 7.84 -13.45
CA ASP A 445 -4.19 7.21 -12.17
C ASP A 445 -4.17 5.68 -12.30
N GLU A 446 -3.46 5.00 -11.41
CA GLU A 446 -3.26 3.55 -11.44
C GLU A 446 -4.56 2.75 -11.35
N ASP A 447 -5.51 3.28 -10.60
CA ASP A 447 -6.70 2.56 -10.16
C ASP A 447 -7.96 2.95 -10.94
N SER A 448 -7.98 4.15 -11.54
CA SER A 448 -9.20 4.70 -12.17
C SER A 448 -9.06 5.10 -13.65
N SER A 449 -7.85 5.38 -14.14
CA SER A 449 -7.70 5.86 -15.53
C SER A 449 -8.03 4.79 -16.56
N ARG A 450 -8.71 5.22 -17.63
CA ARG A 450 -9.00 4.34 -18.77
C ARG A 450 -7.74 4.11 -19.61
N LEU A 451 -7.62 2.90 -20.14
CA LEU A 451 -6.50 2.46 -20.96
C LEU A 451 -6.94 2.50 -22.43
N ILE A 452 -6.45 3.48 -23.20
CA ILE A 452 -6.95 3.79 -24.55
C ILE A 452 -5.84 3.54 -25.57
N VAL A 453 -6.07 2.64 -26.54
CA VAL A 453 -5.12 2.35 -27.62
C VAL A 453 -5.79 2.53 -28.99
N GLY A 454 -4.96 2.62 -30.04
CA GLY A 454 -5.43 2.80 -31.41
C GLY A 454 -5.98 1.52 -32.05
N PRO A 455 -6.44 1.61 -33.30
CA PRO A 455 -6.89 0.45 -34.08
C PRO A 455 -5.79 -0.61 -34.26
N ILE A 456 -6.18 -1.85 -34.57
CA ILE A 456 -5.25 -2.99 -34.79
C ILE A 456 -4.18 -2.68 -35.86
N SER A 457 -4.51 -1.88 -36.88
CA SER A 457 -3.56 -1.47 -37.92
C SER A 457 -2.43 -0.56 -37.41
N LYS A 458 -2.53 -0.06 -36.18
CA LYS A 458 -1.48 0.70 -35.48
C LYS A 458 -0.66 -0.23 -34.60
N GLN A 459 0.29 -0.92 -35.23
CA GLN A 459 1.09 -1.99 -34.63
C GLN A 459 1.90 -1.55 -33.40
N ARG A 460 2.24 -0.27 -33.25
CA ARG A 460 2.96 0.26 -32.07
C ARG A 460 2.31 -0.20 -30.75
N TRP A 461 0.99 -0.28 -30.70
CA TRP A 461 0.25 -0.62 -29.49
C TRP A 461 0.40 -2.08 -29.05
N ILE A 462 1.07 -2.94 -29.82
CA ILE A 462 1.33 -4.33 -29.43
C ILE A 462 2.09 -4.43 -28.10
N TYR A 463 3.05 -3.54 -27.85
CA TYR A 463 3.80 -3.48 -26.59
C TYR A 463 2.86 -3.11 -25.43
N SER A 464 2.11 -2.01 -25.56
CA SER A 464 1.15 -1.54 -24.55
C SER A 464 0.13 -2.61 -24.18
N VAL A 465 -0.50 -3.25 -25.17
CA VAL A 465 -1.54 -4.27 -24.95
C VAL A 465 -0.94 -5.56 -24.37
N SER A 466 0.27 -5.96 -24.78
CA SER A 466 0.97 -7.12 -24.22
C SER A 466 1.25 -6.93 -22.73
N LYS A 467 1.82 -5.77 -22.35
CA LYS A 467 2.07 -5.44 -20.94
C LYS A 467 0.78 -5.32 -20.13
N GLN A 468 -0.27 -4.72 -20.71
CA GLN A 468 -1.59 -4.63 -20.08
C GLN A 468 -2.22 -6.01 -19.83
N LEU A 469 -2.11 -6.94 -20.78
CA LEU A 469 -2.64 -8.28 -20.62
C LEU A 469 -1.88 -9.05 -19.52
N LEU A 470 -0.56 -8.89 -19.44
CA LEU A 470 0.23 -9.43 -18.33
C LEU A 470 -0.17 -8.85 -16.98
N ASP A 471 -0.36 -7.52 -16.87
CA ASP A 471 -0.86 -6.88 -15.65
C ASP A 471 -2.17 -7.55 -15.18
N ARG A 472 -3.10 -7.82 -16.11
CA ARG A 472 -4.38 -8.47 -15.81
C ARG A 472 -4.24 -9.94 -15.41
N VAL A 473 -3.32 -10.67 -16.04
CA VAL A 473 -3.03 -12.07 -15.69
C VAL A 473 -2.42 -12.15 -14.29
N ILE A 474 -1.45 -11.29 -13.97
CA ILE A 474 -0.85 -11.19 -12.63
C ILE A 474 -1.91 -10.83 -11.60
N TRP A 475 -2.79 -9.86 -11.91
CA TRP A 475 -3.91 -9.49 -11.03
C TRP A 475 -4.84 -10.68 -10.77
N ALA A 476 -5.18 -11.45 -11.80
CA ALA A 476 -6.02 -12.64 -11.68
C ALA A 476 -5.36 -13.71 -10.79
N TYR A 477 -4.05 -13.96 -10.96
CA TYR A 477 -3.30 -14.85 -10.07
C TYR A 477 -3.29 -14.35 -8.63
N GLY A 478 -3.14 -13.05 -8.39
CA GLY A 478 -3.24 -12.48 -7.05
C GLY A 478 -4.60 -12.72 -6.42
N ALA A 479 -5.68 -12.46 -7.17
CA ALA A 479 -7.05 -12.57 -6.69
C ALA A 479 -7.54 -14.01 -6.50
N LYS A 480 -7.04 -14.97 -7.30
CA LYS A 480 -7.55 -16.37 -7.33
C LYS A 480 -6.60 -17.38 -6.71
N GLU A 481 -5.29 -17.14 -6.78
CA GLU A 481 -4.27 -18.09 -6.32
C GLU A 481 -3.35 -17.49 -5.25
N GLY A 482 -3.61 -16.24 -4.81
CA GLY A 482 -2.89 -15.60 -3.72
C GLY A 482 -1.46 -15.18 -4.08
N LEU A 483 -1.15 -15.00 -5.37
CA LEU A 483 0.16 -14.48 -5.81
C LEU A 483 0.43 -13.11 -5.16
N LYS A 484 1.57 -13.00 -4.47
CA LYS A 484 2.05 -11.72 -3.95
C LYS A 484 2.72 -10.95 -5.07
N PHE A 485 2.12 -9.86 -5.51
CA PHE A 485 2.67 -9.04 -6.58
C PHE A 485 2.66 -7.55 -6.24
N THR A 486 3.53 -6.81 -6.92
CA THR A 486 3.41 -5.35 -7.07
C THR A 486 3.70 -5.02 -8.53
N LEU A 487 2.83 -4.24 -9.18
CA LEU A 487 3.07 -3.72 -10.52
C LEU A 487 3.62 -2.31 -10.39
N PHE A 488 4.76 -2.02 -11.03
CA PHE A 488 5.28 -0.66 -11.07
C PHE A 488 5.35 -0.14 -12.51
N ARG A 489 5.03 1.15 -12.70
CA ARG A 489 4.94 1.80 -14.01
C ARG A 489 5.94 2.95 -14.06
N PRO A 490 7.11 2.76 -14.69
CA PRO A 490 8.07 3.84 -14.91
C PRO A 490 7.56 4.90 -15.90
N PHE A 491 7.73 6.17 -15.56
CA PHE A 491 7.47 7.31 -16.45
C PHE A 491 8.79 7.94 -16.88
N ASN A 492 9.22 7.59 -18.11
CA ASN A 492 10.36 8.16 -18.81
C ASN A 492 11.60 8.35 -17.91
N TRP A 493 12.03 7.27 -17.24
CA TRP A 493 13.23 7.30 -16.42
C TRP A 493 14.45 7.55 -17.30
N MET A 494 15.33 8.45 -16.87
CA MET A 494 16.54 8.83 -17.56
C MET A 494 17.68 9.09 -16.57
N GLY A 495 18.91 8.92 -17.04
CA GLY A 495 20.12 8.98 -16.22
C GLY A 495 21.32 8.33 -16.91
N PRO A 496 22.49 8.29 -16.25
CA PRO A 496 23.65 7.55 -16.73
C PRO A 496 23.32 6.10 -17.14
N ARG A 497 24.00 5.54 -18.15
CA ARG A 497 23.78 4.14 -18.64
C ARG A 497 22.38 3.86 -19.23
N LEU A 498 21.66 4.89 -19.68
CA LEU A 498 20.38 4.73 -20.35
C LEU A 498 20.56 4.30 -21.82
N ASP A 499 20.40 3.01 -22.12
CA ASP A 499 20.78 2.43 -23.43
C ASP A 499 22.31 2.53 -23.66
N ASN A 500 22.74 2.29 -24.89
CA ASN A 500 24.09 2.59 -25.37
C ASN A 500 24.01 3.34 -26.72
N LEU A 501 25.09 4.05 -27.08
CA LEU A 501 25.12 4.89 -28.29
C LEU A 501 25.09 4.05 -29.58
N ASP A 502 25.65 2.84 -29.58
CA ASP A 502 25.62 1.95 -30.75
C ASP A 502 24.20 1.45 -31.07
N ALA A 503 23.39 1.14 -30.07
CA ALA A 503 21.97 0.82 -30.24
C ALA A 503 21.20 2.04 -30.77
N ALA A 504 21.58 3.25 -30.35
CA ALA A 504 21.01 4.49 -30.88
C ALA A 504 21.37 4.71 -32.37
N ARG A 505 22.53 4.26 -32.87
CA ARG A 505 22.90 4.38 -34.30
C ARG A 505 21.95 3.64 -35.24
N ILE A 506 21.36 2.53 -34.77
CA ILE A 506 20.33 1.76 -35.51
C ILE A 506 18.89 2.18 -35.17
N GLY A 507 18.72 3.25 -34.38
CA GLY A 507 17.44 3.80 -33.93
C GLY A 507 16.79 3.07 -32.76
N SER A 508 17.47 2.09 -32.16
CA SER A 508 16.97 1.27 -31.06
C SER A 508 17.36 1.88 -29.71
N SER A 509 16.86 3.09 -29.43
CA SER A 509 17.09 3.78 -28.15
C SER A 509 15.89 4.64 -27.74
N ARG A 510 15.89 5.08 -26.48
CA ARG A 510 14.92 6.08 -26.00
C ARG A 510 15.31 7.49 -26.47
N ALA A 511 14.34 8.40 -26.42
CA ALA A 511 14.46 9.75 -26.98
C ALA A 511 15.74 10.49 -26.56
N ILE A 512 16.05 10.60 -25.26
CA ILE A 512 17.22 11.36 -24.80
C ILE A 512 18.55 10.77 -25.29
N THR A 513 18.71 9.45 -25.32
CA THR A 513 19.95 8.82 -25.83
C THR A 513 20.11 9.06 -27.32
N GLN A 514 19.02 9.00 -28.10
CA GLN A 514 19.05 9.37 -29.51
C GLN A 514 19.44 10.84 -29.72
N LEU A 515 18.92 11.76 -28.89
CA LEU A 515 19.25 13.17 -28.96
C LEU A 515 20.74 13.41 -28.65
N ILE A 516 21.27 12.74 -27.63
CA ILE A 516 22.71 12.80 -27.27
C ILE A 516 23.57 12.27 -28.42
N LEU A 517 23.19 11.13 -29.03
CA LEU A 517 23.92 10.60 -30.18
C LEU A 517 24.00 11.61 -31.32
N ASN A 518 22.89 12.30 -31.63
CA ASN A 518 22.88 13.31 -32.69
C ASN A 518 23.89 14.44 -32.42
N LEU A 519 24.00 14.87 -31.16
CA LEU A 519 24.98 15.89 -30.75
C LEU A 519 26.43 15.39 -30.84
N VAL A 520 26.66 14.14 -30.43
CA VAL A 520 27.98 13.49 -30.49
C VAL A 520 28.46 13.31 -31.93
N GLU A 521 27.60 12.85 -32.83
CA GLU A 521 27.93 12.58 -34.24
C GLU A 521 27.85 13.82 -35.13
N GLY A 522 27.28 14.93 -34.63
CA GLY A 522 27.05 16.13 -35.44
C GLY A 522 25.94 15.93 -36.48
N SER A 523 24.97 15.07 -36.21
CA SER A 523 23.80 14.86 -37.06
C SER A 523 22.61 15.70 -36.56
N PRO A 524 21.64 16.06 -37.41
CA PRO A 524 20.55 16.92 -37.00
C PRO A 524 19.62 16.21 -36.01
N ILE A 525 19.15 16.94 -34.99
CA ILE A 525 18.12 16.44 -34.08
C ILE A 525 16.80 16.37 -34.83
N LYS A 526 16.24 15.16 -34.96
CA LYS A 526 14.97 14.91 -35.64
C LYS A 526 13.81 15.06 -34.67
N LEU A 527 12.98 16.08 -34.87
CA LEU A 527 11.77 16.31 -34.08
C LEU A 527 10.57 15.68 -34.78
N VAL A 528 10.19 14.50 -34.30
CA VAL A 528 9.08 13.72 -34.86
C VAL A 528 7.77 14.46 -34.65
N ASP A 529 7.06 14.72 -35.75
CA ASP A 529 5.82 15.50 -35.81
C ASP A 529 5.93 16.87 -35.10
N GLY A 530 7.10 17.50 -35.22
CA GLY A 530 7.40 18.82 -34.64
C GLY A 530 7.85 18.82 -33.17
N GLY A 531 7.76 17.69 -32.48
CA GLY A 531 8.29 17.49 -31.12
C GLY A 531 7.49 18.17 -30.01
N ALA A 532 6.23 18.53 -30.25
CA ALA A 532 5.36 19.23 -29.30
C ALA A 532 4.76 18.32 -28.20
N GLN A 533 4.76 17.00 -28.42
CA GLN A 533 4.30 16.00 -27.47
C GLN A 533 5.11 16.05 -26.17
N LYS A 534 4.41 15.99 -25.03
CA LYS A 534 4.96 16.19 -23.69
C LYS A 534 5.09 14.90 -22.90
N ARG A 535 6.16 14.79 -22.12
CA ARG A 535 6.44 13.67 -21.22
C ARG A 535 6.88 14.19 -19.86
N CYS A 536 6.57 13.45 -18.81
CA CYS A 536 7.17 13.64 -17.49
C CYS A 536 8.43 12.79 -17.35
N PHE A 537 9.59 13.43 -17.25
CA PHE A 537 10.88 12.76 -17.13
C PHE A 537 11.31 12.60 -15.68
N THR A 538 11.83 11.42 -15.36
CA THR A 538 12.17 11.06 -13.97
C THR A 538 13.63 10.69 -13.88
N ASP A 539 14.33 11.23 -12.88
CA ASP A 539 15.69 10.81 -12.60
C ASP A 539 15.73 9.34 -12.17
N ILE A 540 16.72 8.60 -12.67
CA ILE A 540 16.90 7.19 -12.30
C ILE A 540 17.06 6.99 -10.80
N ASN A 541 17.70 7.91 -10.07
CA ASN A 541 17.89 7.78 -8.63
C ASN A 541 16.56 7.88 -7.87
N ASP A 542 15.70 8.83 -8.25
CA ASP A 542 14.35 8.94 -7.72
C ASP A 542 13.54 7.67 -8.02
N GLY A 543 13.63 7.16 -9.25
CA GLY A 543 12.95 5.93 -9.67
C GLY A 543 13.41 4.67 -8.92
N ILE A 544 14.72 4.51 -8.74
CA ILE A 544 15.33 3.38 -8.05
C ILE A 544 15.05 3.42 -6.56
N GLU A 545 14.99 4.60 -5.94
CA GLU A 545 14.60 4.73 -4.54
C GLU A 545 13.14 4.29 -4.32
N ALA A 546 12.21 4.66 -5.22
CA ALA A 546 10.85 4.13 -5.16
C ALA A 546 10.82 2.59 -5.33
N LEU A 547 11.55 2.05 -6.31
CA LEU A 547 11.61 0.60 -6.55
C LEU A 547 12.24 -0.15 -5.38
N TYR A 548 13.27 0.42 -4.74
CA TYR A 548 13.86 -0.08 -3.50
C TYR A 548 12.82 -0.18 -2.37
N ARG A 549 11.99 0.86 -2.19
CA ARG A 549 10.91 0.85 -1.20
C ARG A 549 9.82 -0.18 -1.51
N ILE A 550 9.53 -0.42 -2.80
CA ILE A 550 8.67 -1.54 -3.22
C ILE A 550 9.28 -2.88 -2.83
N ILE A 551 10.60 -3.08 -2.99
CA ILE A 551 11.28 -4.31 -2.56
C ILE A 551 11.22 -4.46 -1.04
N GLU A 552 11.41 -3.37 -0.29
CA GLU A 552 11.28 -3.35 1.16
C GLU A 552 9.89 -3.77 1.64
N ASN A 553 8.84 -3.28 0.97
CA ASN A 553 7.43 -3.63 1.23
C ASN A 553 7.07 -3.56 2.71
N ARG A 554 7.36 -2.40 3.31
CA ARG A 554 7.08 -2.15 4.73
C ARG A 554 5.61 -2.47 5.03
N ASP A 555 5.38 -3.27 6.07
CA ASP A 555 4.06 -3.69 6.54
C ASP A 555 3.19 -4.39 5.48
N GLY A 556 3.77 -4.88 4.39
CA GLY A 556 3.05 -5.52 3.28
C GLY A 556 2.22 -4.56 2.43
N LEU A 557 2.45 -3.25 2.53
CA LEU A 557 1.62 -2.22 1.91
C LEU A 557 1.58 -2.29 0.38
N CYS A 558 2.60 -2.85 -0.27
CA CYS A 558 2.69 -2.94 -1.73
C CYS A 558 2.03 -4.20 -2.30
N ASP A 559 1.53 -5.11 -1.47
CA ASP A 559 0.92 -6.36 -1.92
C ASP A 559 -0.39 -6.06 -2.68
N GLY A 560 -0.48 -6.55 -3.91
CA GLY A 560 -1.64 -6.35 -4.79
C GLY A 560 -1.80 -4.92 -5.30
N GLN A 561 -0.76 -4.07 -5.21
CA GLN A 561 -0.82 -2.67 -5.61
C GLN A 561 -0.23 -2.43 -7.00
N ILE A 562 -0.70 -1.35 -7.63
CA ILE A 562 -0.16 -0.76 -8.86
C ILE A 562 0.40 0.62 -8.51
N ILE A 563 1.65 0.90 -8.90
CA ILE A 563 2.37 2.10 -8.48
C ILE A 563 3.04 2.76 -9.68
N ASN A 564 2.59 3.96 -10.04
CA ASN A 564 3.30 4.84 -10.95
C ASN A 564 4.53 5.41 -10.25
N ILE A 565 5.65 5.42 -10.97
CA ILE A 565 6.87 6.04 -10.49
C ILE A 565 7.33 7.04 -11.55
N GLY A 566 7.07 8.31 -11.26
CA GLY A 566 7.53 9.40 -12.10
C GLY A 566 7.54 10.76 -11.42
N ASN A 567 8.07 11.76 -12.12
CA ASN A 567 8.07 13.14 -11.65
C ASN A 567 7.08 14.02 -12.45
N PRO A 568 5.86 14.26 -11.91
CA PRO A 568 4.83 15.03 -12.62
C PRO A 568 5.18 16.52 -12.78
N THR A 569 6.19 17.04 -12.06
CA THR A 569 6.63 18.44 -12.22
C THR A 569 7.72 18.60 -13.28
N ASN A 570 8.38 17.50 -13.69
CA ASN A 570 9.39 17.49 -14.75
C ASN A 570 8.74 17.22 -16.11
N GLU A 571 7.71 18.00 -16.47
CA GLU A 571 7.02 17.89 -17.76
C GLU A 571 7.71 18.75 -18.81
N ALA A 572 8.07 18.15 -19.94
CA ALA A 572 8.61 18.86 -21.09
C ALA A 572 8.22 18.18 -22.40
N SER A 573 8.12 18.98 -23.45
CA SER A 573 8.05 18.50 -24.83
C SER A 573 9.39 17.92 -25.29
N ILE A 574 9.37 17.11 -26.35
CA ILE A 574 10.62 16.59 -26.95
C ILE A 574 11.50 17.74 -27.45
N ARG A 575 10.90 18.82 -27.96
CA ARG A 575 11.61 20.03 -28.36
C ARG A 575 12.30 20.70 -27.16
N GLU A 576 11.56 20.96 -26.08
CA GLU A 576 12.12 21.58 -24.86
C GLU A 576 13.25 20.72 -24.27
N LEU A 577 13.09 19.39 -24.24
CA LEU A 577 14.17 18.48 -23.83
C LEU A 577 15.41 18.64 -24.71
N ALA A 578 15.23 18.71 -26.04
CA ALA A 578 16.34 18.83 -26.97
C ALA A 578 17.05 20.20 -26.85
N GLU A 579 16.31 21.26 -26.58
CA GLU A 579 16.86 22.60 -26.30
C GLU A 579 17.66 22.62 -24.98
N MET A 580 17.13 22.05 -23.90
CA MET A 580 17.84 21.90 -22.63
C MET A 580 19.14 21.08 -22.80
N LEU A 581 19.07 20.00 -23.58
CA LEU A 581 20.23 19.15 -23.85
C LEU A 581 21.29 19.91 -24.66
N LEU A 582 20.88 20.67 -25.67
CA LEU A 582 21.78 21.49 -26.49
C LEU A 582 22.46 22.58 -25.65
N GLU A 583 21.72 23.25 -24.77
CA GLU A 583 22.28 24.23 -23.84
C GLU A 583 23.33 23.59 -22.92
N SER A 584 23.00 22.47 -22.30
CA SER A 584 23.92 21.70 -21.45
C SER A 584 25.16 21.25 -22.23
N PHE A 585 24.99 20.77 -23.47
CA PHE A 585 26.07 20.35 -24.35
C PHE A 585 27.01 21.48 -24.73
N ASN A 586 26.48 22.65 -25.07
CA ASN A 586 27.32 23.81 -25.43
C ASN A 586 28.13 24.32 -24.24
N ASN A 587 27.59 24.19 -23.02
CA ASN A 587 28.27 24.57 -21.79
C ASN A 587 29.20 23.48 -21.22
N HIS A 588 29.22 22.28 -21.83
CA HIS A 588 29.95 21.14 -21.30
C HIS A 588 31.47 21.28 -21.51
N PRO A 589 32.33 20.94 -20.53
CA PRO A 589 33.79 21.04 -20.67
C PRO A 589 34.37 20.24 -21.85
N LEU A 590 33.75 19.10 -22.18
CA LEU A 590 34.15 18.25 -23.30
C LEU A 590 33.60 18.70 -24.66
N ARG A 591 32.85 19.82 -24.74
CA ARG A 591 32.20 20.29 -25.98
C ARG A 591 33.18 20.38 -27.16
N GLY A 592 34.43 20.77 -26.91
CA GLY A 592 35.46 20.91 -27.95
C GLY A 592 35.82 19.63 -28.69
N ASN A 593 35.45 18.45 -28.17
CA ASN A 593 35.74 17.15 -28.79
C ASN A 593 34.71 16.71 -29.84
N PHE A 594 33.61 17.46 -30.01
CA PHE A 594 32.47 17.03 -30.83
C PHE A 594 32.17 18.03 -31.97
N PRO A 595 31.54 17.59 -33.07
CA PRO A 595 31.22 18.46 -34.22
C PRO A 595 30.29 19.64 -33.87
N PRO A 596 30.14 20.64 -34.77
CA PRO A 596 29.11 21.67 -34.61
C PRO A 596 27.70 21.08 -34.66
N PHE A 597 26.76 21.76 -33.99
CA PHE A 597 25.36 21.34 -34.00
C PHE A 597 24.75 21.46 -35.40
N ALA A 598 24.18 20.38 -35.92
CA ALA A 598 23.60 20.32 -37.26
C ALA A 598 22.18 20.89 -37.39
N GLY A 599 21.62 21.45 -36.31
CA GLY A 599 20.29 22.05 -36.28
C GLY A 599 19.17 21.07 -35.93
N PHE A 600 17.99 21.63 -35.69
CA PHE A 600 16.74 20.89 -35.54
C PHE A 600 16.12 20.64 -36.91
N LYS A 601 15.55 19.45 -37.10
CA LYS A 601 14.81 19.08 -38.32
C LYS A 601 13.50 18.40 -37.96
N ASP A 602 12.40 19.00 -38.37
CA ASP A 602 11.09 18.36 -38.22
C ASP A 602 10.96 17.20 -39.22
N VAL A 603 10.43 16.07 -38.76
CA VAL A 603 10.25 14.86 -39.57
C VAL A 603 8.88 14.24 -39.30
N GLU A 604 8.30 13.61 -40.31
CA GLU A 604 7.06 12.84 -40.12
C GLU A 604 7.33 11.56 -39.34
N SER A 605 6.45 11.20 -38.40
CA SER A 605 6.54 9.94 -37.65
C SER A 605 6.57 8.71 -38.55
N SER A 606 5.86 8.74 -39.69
CA SER A 606 5.85 7.67 -40.70
C SER A 606 7.25 7.41 -41.28
N SER A 607 8.05 8.48 -41.46
CA SER A 607 9.40 8.42 -42.02
C SER A 607 10.45 7.94 -41.01
N TYR A 608 10.17 8.10 -39.71
CA TYR A 608 11.07 7.72 -38.62
C TYR A 608 10.77 6.32 -38.08
N TYR A 609 9.52 6.07 -37.67
CA TYR A 609 9.08 4.83 -37.04
C TYR A 609 8.43 3.83 -38.00
N GLY A 610 8.16 4.24 -39.25
CA GLY A 610 7.47 3.43 -40.24
C GLY A 610 5.94 3.55 -40.18
N LYS A 611 5.26 2.85 -41.11
CA LYS A 611 3.80 2.77 -41.14
C LYS A 611 3.29 2.06 -39.88
N GLY A 612 2.12 2.47 -39.39
CA GLY A 612 1.51 1.87 -38.20
C GLY A 612 1.91 2.52 -36.86
N TYR A 613 2.75 3.56 -36.88
CA TYR A 613 3.00 4.40 -35.70
C TYR A 613 1.81 5.31 -35.38
N GLN A 614 1.65 5.60 -34.10
CA GLN A 614 0.74 6.58 -33.49
C GLN A 614 1.35 7.02 -32.16
N ASP A 615 1.20 8.27 -31.74
CA ASP A 615 1.80 8.78 -30.51
C ASP A 615 0.79 9.18 -29.43
N VAL A 616 1.32 9.48 -28.25
CA VAL A 616 0.62 10.03 -27.09
C VAL A 616 0.95 11.51 -26.97
N GLU A 617 -0.06 12.37 -26.78
CA GLU A 617 0.16 13.81 -26.68
C GLU A 617 0.80 14.21 -25.34
N HIS A 618 0.21 13.79 -24.21
CA HIS A 618 0.71 14.05 -22.86
C HIS A 618 0.81 12.76 -22.04
N ARG A 619 1.72 12.73 -21.07
CA ARG A 619 1.91 11.58 -20.18
C ARG A 619 2.40 12.04 -18.83
N THR A 620 1.46 12.22 -17.92
CA THR A 620 1.71 12.78 -16.59
C THR A 620 1.18 11.81 -15.53
N PRO A 621 2.03 11.29 -14.63
CA PRO A 621 1.59 10.30 -13.65
C PRO A 621 0.85 10.94 -12.48
N SER A 622 -0.23 10.31 -12.02
CA SER A 622 -0.61 10.40 -10.60
C SER A 622 0.46 9.67 -9.80
N ILE A 623 0.95 10.29 -8.72
CA ILE A 623 1.89 9.65 -7.76
C ILE A 623 1.26 9.47 -6.38
N LYS A 624 -0.07 9.45 -6.30
CA LYS A 624 -0.81 9.29 -5.04
C LYS A 624 -0.51 7.95 -4.38
N ASN A 625 -0.47 6.87 -5.16
CA ASN A 625 -0.11 5.54 -4.62
C ASN A 625 1.34 5.49 -4.16
N ALA A 626 2.29 6.05 -4.91
CA ALA A 626 3.68 6.11 -4.46
C ALA A 626 3.85 6.88 -3.13
N ARG A 627 3.16 8.02 -2.95
CA ARG A 627 3.15 8.76 -1.67
C ARG A 627 2.50 7.95 -0.54
N ARG A 628 1.33 7.38 -0.80
CA ARG A 628 0.53 6.63 0.19
C ARG A 628 1.20 5.35 0.65
N LEU A 629 1.84 4.63 -0.27
CA LEU A 629 2.35 3.27 -0.04
C LEU A 629 3.84 3.25 0.30
N LEU A 630 4.62 4.18 -0.26
CA LEU A 630 6.08 4.18 -0.14
C LEU A 630 6.61 5.36 0.68
N ASP A 631 5.77 6.34 1.05
CA ASP A 631 6.21 7.62 1.60
C ASP A 631 7.27 8.30 0.70
N TRP A 632 7.06 8.19 -0.62
CA TRP A 632 8.02 8.63 -1.64
C TRP A 632 7.49 9.83 -2.42
N GLN A 633 8.39 10.74 -2.76
CA GLN A 633 8.18 11.84 -3.69
C GLN A 633 9.48 12.11 -4.45
N PRO A 634 9.44 12.37 -5.77
CA PRO A 634 10.64 12.69 -6.54
C PRO A 634 11.18 14.06 -6.12
N THR A 635 12.51 14.20 -6.14
CA THR A 635 13.21 15.37 -5.64
C THR A 635 14.14 16.01 -6.67
N ILE A 636 14.53 15.27 -7.71
CA ILE A 636 15.53 15.71 -8.67
C ILE A 636 14.82 16.44 -9.82
N VAL A 637 15.30 17.66 -10.10
CA VAL A 637 14.78 18.53 -11.16
C VAL A 637 15.34 18.13 -12.52
N MET A 638 14.54 18.38 -13.57
CA MET A 638 14.85 17.95 -14.94
C MET A 638 16.23 18.37 -15.46
N GLN A 639 16.65 19.61 -15.17
CA GLN A 639 17.93 20.15 -15.64
C GLN A 639 19.13 19.36 -15.12
N GLN A 640 19.08 18.93 -13.85
CA GLN A 640 20.13 18.14 -13.23
C GLN A 640 20.24 16.78 -13.92
N THR A 641 19.11 16.09 -14.10
CA THR A 641 19.08 14.78 -14.76
C THR A 641 19.59 14.85 -16.20
N VAL A 642 19.23 15.91 -16.95
CA VAL A 642 19.74 16.13 -18.32
C VAL A 642 21.26 16.31 -18.32
N ALA A 643 21.80 17.12 -17.40
CA ALA A 643 23.23 17.36 -17.29
C ALA A 643 24.00 16.08 -16.93
N ASP A 644 23.54 15.32 -15.93
CA ASP A 644 24.21 14.09 -15.47
C ASP A 644 24.17 12.98 -16.54
N THR A 645 23.04 12.85 -17.24
CA THR A 645 22.89 11.90 -18.35
C THR A 645 23.87 12.26 -19.47
N LEU A 646 23.92 13.54 -19.85
CA LEU A 646 24.80 14.01 -20.90
C LEU A 646 26.28 13.82 -20.54
N ASP A 647 26.71 14.26 -19.36
CA ASP A 647 28.11 14.13 -18.89
C ASP A 647 28.60 12.68 -18.98
N TYR A 648 27.77 11.73 -18.52
CA TYR A 648 28.08 10.30 -18.61
C TYR A 648 28.39 9.86 -20.05
N PHE A 649 27.51 10.16 -21.01
CA PHE A 649 27.69 9.73 -22.39
C PHE A 649 28.86 10.42 -23.09
N LEU A 650 29.08 11.72 -22.83
CA LEU A 650 30.21 12.45 -23.43
C LEU A 650 31.55 11.93 -22.92
N ARG A 651 31.68 11.66 -21.61
CA ARG A 651 32.89 11.06 -21.02
C ARG A 651 33.16 9.68 -21.60
N THR A 652 32.15 8.82 -21.62
CA THR A 652 32.26 7.46 -22.16
C THR A 652 32.75 7.49 -23.61
N THR A 653 32.20 8.37 -24.43
CA THR A 653 32.61 8.52 -25.85
C THR A 653 34.07 8.97 -25.98
N VAL A 654 34.52 9.92 -25.16
CA VAL A 654 35.90 10.42 -25.20
C VAL A 654 36.90 9.38 -24.68
N GLU A 655 36.53 8.61 -23.65
CA GLU A 655 37.34 7.52 -23.12
C GLU A 655 37.51 6.39 -24.14
N GLU A 656 36.43 5.99 -24.81
CA GLU A 656 36.47 5.00 -25.91
C GLU A 656 37.29 5.49 -27.10
N GLY A 657 37.19 6.78 -27.46
CA GLY A 657 37.94 7.37 -28.57
C GLY A 657 39.44 7.55 -28.33
N ASN A 658 39.88 7.66 -27.07
CA ASN A 658 41.30 7.77 -26.70
C ASN A 658 41.98 6.42 -26.44
N GLY A 659 41.22 5.33 -26.39
CA GLY A 659 41.71 3.96 -26.23
C GLY A 659 41.90 3.18 -27.54
N ALA A 660 41.67 3.83 -28.69
CA ALA A 660 41.74 3.25 -30.04
C ALA A 660 43.04 3.60 -30.78
#